data_AF-A0AAX4PEZ0-F1
#
_entry.id   AF-A0AAX4PEZ0-F1
#
_cell.length_a   1.000
_cell.length_b   1.000
_cell.length_c   1.000
_cell.angle_alpha   90.00
_cell.angle_beta   90.00
_cell.angle_gamma   90.00
#
_symmetry.space_group_name_H-M   'P 1'
#
loop_
_entity.id
_entity.type
_entity.pdbx_description
1 polymer ?
#
loop_
_entity_poly.entity_id
_entity_poly.type
_entity_poly.pdbx_seq_one_letter_code
_entity_poly.pdbx_strand_id
1 'polypeptide(L)'
;MLLCRRRWCRVVSAALNRRPWHPRQHRLRYLSTTPSSTSSSSSSLPSKPPRATSHFSTSNNNENTSLSLLLRQNLVQWVESQSEQGLWDICRIIRQAGGTAWLVGGSTRDALLGGSPKDIDLATDLDSNKVLEIFGPKRAEATGEAFGTVTVTAAGANGANKYEVTTLRREGAYTDGRRPDEVVKCDRIEEDLARRDFTINAMAFDPLEGVLVDPFGGLRDLEDGVLRVVVDDEDDDEEEETSSAPARRLSEDGLRVWRAYRFLDDGLSRTRRPSRELDGALSSDRARAAAAAVSRERVWDEFQRTLAGWSAPEVLERMADDGALRTVFAGLRRGDEIESRGDFRVRAQHYLLRCRRRLSRRAPSVSPRGATTTTRFVSLDLEATCSEQNNTFPQEVIQLSATLFEISDEGGPRAIAEFDSYCQPVIHRELTEFCTSLTGITQSQVDGAPRLRRVLGNFERWLQQHELLEPSGGLKSDAVLLTCGSWDLGKLVPIQCRANSYNFEVPAFLTEYCDVQEVFSDRYWTGSNESNSLGTMAARLGVRRAGRAHNAMSDSRDLAAVAVAMAADGCESFPTRRAEGREGPRSRGWPDASVARAALLLHGRDAAEAQKWMQGIGWRRNEDKKVVKACLTAFRAFPTKDATITEMAAYKRFVGHRLDFHICLESALACARGGWLSDGHVEAERVGEALRQFRDLEPLAGGEWIMQRTGLEKGKRLGRLKEWLWKLQIERGCETLEEMGAILDEIDWREGDVDAWPRFLQLK
;
A
#
# COMPACT_ATOMS: atom_id res chain seq x y z
N MET A 1 5.27 13.23 -49.11
CA MET A 1 6.19 12.07 -48.99
C MET A 1 5.52 11.06 -48.05
N LEU A 2 4.74 10.04 -48.42
CA LEU A 2 4.63 9.24 -49.65
C LEU A 2 6.00 8.81 -50.19
N LEU A 3 6.68 7.94 -49.44
CA LEU A 3 7.68 6.93 -49.87
C LEU A 3 8.53 6.52 -48.66
N CYS A 4 8.09 5.50 -47.91
CA CYS A 4 8.98 4.58 -47.18
C CYS A 4 8.21 3.41 -46.52
N ARG A 5 7.23 2.83 -47.25
CA ARG A 5 6.43 1.67 -46.75
C ARG A 5 6.37 0.49 -47.73
N ARG A 6 7.42 0.26 -48.53
CA ARG A 6 7.50 -0.90 -49.45
C ARG A 6 8.93 -1.39 -49.65
N ARG A 7 9.39 -2.29 -48.77
CA ARG A 7 10.33 -3.38 -49.06
C ARG A 7 10.66 -4.11 -47.75
N TRP A 8 9.89 -5.15 -47.44
CA TRP A 8 10.34 -6.40 -46.79
C TRP A 8 9.17 -7.37 -46.59
N CYS A 9 8.40 -7.59 -47.67
CA CYS A 9 7.56 -8.79 -47.83
C CYS A 9 7.97 -9.44 -49.15
N ARG A 10 8.90 -10.40 -49.08
CA ARG A 10 9.19 -11.48 -50.04
C ARG A 10 10.43 -12.22 -49.53
N VAL A 11 10.38 -13.56 -49.51
CA VAL A 11 11.29 -14.52 -48.83
C VAL A 11 10.84 -14.73 -47.37
N VAL A 12 10.03 -15.72 -46.96
CA VAL A 12 9.87 -17.12 -47.38
C VAL A 12 8.44 -17.59 -47.09
N SER A 13 7.64 -17.84 -48.14
CA SER A 13 6.56 -18.85 -48.11
C SER A 13 6.96 -19.93 -49.11
N ALA A 14 7.58 -20.99 -48.62
CA ALA A 14 7.86 -22.20 -49.38
C ALA A 14 8.13 -23.38 -48.44
N ALA A 15 7.10 -23.83 -47.72
CA ALA A 15 7.01 -25.19 -47.18
C ALA A 15 5.57 -25.47 -46.69
N LEU A 16 4.62 -25.48 -47.62
CA LEU A 16 3.36 -26.20 -47.45
C LEU A 16 3.53 -27.56 -48.14
N ASN A 17 3.33 -28.65 -47.41
CA ASN A 17 2.43 -29.71 -47.88
C ASN A 17 2.07 -30.75 -46.79
N ARG A 18 0.79 -30.65 -46.38
CA ARG A 18 -0.25 -31.70 -46.33
C ARG A 18 -0.02 -32.96 -45.47
N ARG A 19 -0.96 -33.19 -44.54
CA ARG A 19 -2.09 -34.14 -44.73
C ARG A 19 -3.28 -33.81 -43.78
N PRO A 20 -4.54 -34.09 -44.19
CA PRO A 20 -5.77 -33.71 -43.48
C PRO A 20 -6.32 -34.85 -42.59
N TRP A 21 -7.06 -34.52 -41.53
CA TRP A 21 -7.87 -35.50 -40.81
C TRP A 21 -9.23 -34.92 -40.36
N HIS A 22 -10.26 -35.75 -40.52
CA HIS A 22 -11.70 -35.47 -40.48
C HIS A 22 -12.28 -35.20 -39.07
N PRO A 23 -13.45 -34.54 -38.98
CA PRO A 23 -14.17 -34.31 -37.73
C PRO A 23 -14.95 -35.57 -37.32
N ARG A 24 -14.86 -35.97 -36.05
CA ARG A 24 -15.74 -37.00 -35.48
C ARG A 24 -16.63 -36.38 -34.41
N GLN A 25 -17.90 -36.27 -34.76
CA GLN A 25 -19.04 -36.19 -33.85
C GLN A 25 -18.98 -37.34 -32.84
N HIS A 26 -19.17 -37.07 -31.56
CA HIS A 26 -19.60 -38.10 -30.61
C HIS A 26 -20.78 -37.59 -29.79
N ARG A 27 -21.90 -38.29 -30.03
CA ARG A 27 -23.22 -38.16 -29.41
C ARG A 27 -23.17 -38.43 -27.91
N LEU A 28 -23.98 -37.65 -27.19
CA LEU A 28 -24.57 -37.94 -25.89
C LEU A 28 -25.07 -39.39 -25.79
N ARG A 29 -24.76 -40.05 -24.67
CA ARG A 29 -25.51 -41.23 -24.19
C ARG A 29 -25.86 -41.03 -22.72
N TYR A 30 -27.13 -40.75 -22.51
CA TYR A 30 -27.85 -41.00 -21.25
C TYR A 30 -27.80 -42.50 -20.91
N LEU A 31 -27.54 -42.82 -19.65
CA LEU A 31 -27.92 -44.10 -19.06
C LEU A 31 -28.67 -43.83 -17.76
N SER A 32 -29.98 -44.01 -17.86
CA SER A 32 -30.96 -44.13 -16.79
C SER A 32 -30.80 -45.47 -16.07
N THR A 33 -30.86 -45.48 -14.73
CA THR A 33 -31.35 -46.64 -13.97
C THR A 33 -32.06 -46.19 -12.70
N THR A 34 -33.37 -46.42 -12.65
CA THR A 34 -34.28 -46.35 -11.51
C THR A 34 -34.23 -47.65 -10.68
N PRO A 35 -34.85 -47.69 -9.46
CA PRO A 35 -34.28 -48.35 -8.29
C PRO A 35 -34.91 -49.71 -7.95
N SER A 36 -34.19 -50.51 -7.15
CA SER A 36 -34.73 -51.69 -6.46
C SER A 36 -34.64 -51.54 -4.93
N SER A 37 -35.68 -52.01 -4.27
CA SER A 37 -36.11 -51.75 -2.90
C SER A 37 -35.67 -52.80 -1.87
N THR A 38 -35.86 -52.45 -0.59
CA THR A 38 -35.84 -53.27 0.66
C THR A 38 -34.45 -53.69 1.17
N SER A 39 -34.09 -53.67 2.46
CA SER A 39 -34.86 -53.80 3.71
C SER A 39 -34.09 -53.20 4.91
N SER A 40 -34.84 -53.00 6.00
CA SER A 40 -34.50 -52.41 7.30
C SER A 40 -33.51 -53.21 8.18
N SER A 41 -32.59 -52.52 8.86
CA SER A 41 -32.22 -52.85 10.25
C SER A 41 -31.55 -51.68 10.97
N SER A 42 -31.98 -51.47 12.21
CA SER A 42 -31.51 -50.51 13.20
C SER A 42 -30.16 -50.91 13.80
N SER A 43 -29.19 -50.00 13.89
CA SER A 43 -28.27 -49.92 15.05
C SER A 43 -27.37 -48.67 15.00
N SER A 44 -27.36 -47.96 16.13
CA SER A 44 -26.28 -47.17 16.76
C SER A 44 -25.23 -46.46 15.89
N LEU A 45 -25.19 -45.14 16.06
CA LEU A 45 -24.11 -44.20 15.75
C LEU A 45 -22.71 -44.71 16.15
N PRO A 46 -21.70 -44.61 15.28
CA PRO A 46 -20.30 -44.53 15.67
C PRO A 46 -19.80 -43.08 15.60
N SER A 47 -19.22 -42.64 16.71
CA SER A 47 -18.47 -41.40 16.87
C SER A 47 -17.05 -41.55 16.31
N LYS A 48 -16.83 -41.13 15.05
CA LYS A 48 -15.60 -40.56 14.44
C LYS A 48 -15.65 -40.67 12.90
N PRO A 49 -15.15 -39.68 12.14
CA PRO A 49 -15.28 -39.66 10.69
C PRO A 49 -14.30 -40.64 10.01
N PRO A 50 -14.64 -41.23 8.85
CA PRO A 50 -13.65 -41.84 7.98
C PRO A 50 -12.78 -40.73 7.36
N ARG A 51 -11.46 -40.91 7.42
CA ARG A 51 -10.51 -40.09 6.65
C ARG A 51 -10.88 -40.16 5.17
N ALA A 52 -11.01 -39.00 4.52
CA ALA A 52 -11.09 -38.90 3.07
C ALA A 52 -9.89 -39.63 2.47
N THR A 53 -10.15 -40.78 1.84
CA THR A 53 -9.16 -41.52 1.07
C THR A 53 -9.21 -40.95 -0.34
N SER A 54 -8.07 -40.49 -0.83
CA SER A 54 -7.89 -39.95 -2.16
C SER A 54 -8.22 -41.01 -3.22
N HIS A 55 -9.45 -41.00 -3.72
CA HIS A 55 -9.84 -41.76 -4.91
C HIS A 55 -10.24 -40.79 -6.02
N PHE A 56 -9.23 -40.42 -6.80
CA PHE A 56 -9.40 -39.70 -8.06
C PHE A 56 -10.08 -40.63 -9.06
N SER A 57 -11.34 -40.33 -9.39
CA SER A 57 -12.01 -40.84 -10.59
C SER A 57 -11.44 -40.10 -11.80
N THR A 58 -10.41 -40.66 -12.44
CA THR A 58 -9.87 -40.18 -13.70
C THR A 58 -10.72 -40.65 -14.88
N SER A 59 -11.44 -39.72 -15.50
CA SER A 59 -11.86 -39.85 -16.89
C SER A 59 -11.53 -38.57 -17.67
N ASN A 60 -10.67 -38.76 -18.67
CA ASN A 60 -10.22 -37.89 -19.77
C ASN A 60 -9.02 -36.92 -19.60
N ASN A 61 -7.92 -37.39 -20.23
CA ASN A 61 -6.67 -36.77 -20.70
C ASN A 61 -6.62 -35.24 -20.93
N ASN A 62 -5.70 -34.55 -20.23
CA ASN A 62 -4.46 -33.99 -20.79
C ASN A 62 -3.59 -33.36 -19.67
N GLU A 63 -2.29 -33.66 -19.69
CA GLU A 63 -1.17 -32.98 -19.01
C GLU A 63 -1.44 -32.22 -17.69
N ASN A 64 -1.46 -32.93 -16.55
CA ASN A 64 -1.35 -32.27 -15.24
C ASN A 64 0.11 -31.78 -15.05
N THR A 65 0.33 -30.47 -15.22
CA THR A 65 1.58 -29.81 -14.86
C THR A 65 1.85 -29.93 -13.34
N SER A 66 3.11 -29.84 -12.91
CA SER A 66 3.44 -29.83 -11.47
C SER A 66 2.80 -28.64 -10.72
N LEU A 67 2.41 -27.58 -11.43
CA LEU A 67 1.78 -26.37 -10.88
C LEU A 67 0.28 -26.56 -10.66
N SER A 68 -0.45 -27.22 -11.58
CA SER A 68 -1.89 -27.49 -11.42
C SER A 68 -2.18 -28.32 -10.17
N LEU A 69 -1.32 -29.32 -9.92
CA LEU A 69 -1.37 -30.15 -8.73
C LEU A 69 -1.10 -29.33 -7.46
N LEU A 70 -0.11 -28.41 -7.49
CA LEU A 70 0.21 -27.54 -6.36
C LEU A 70 -0.95 -26.59 -6.03
N LEU A 71 -1.55 -25.93 -7.03
CA LEU A 71 -2.68 -25.04 -6.81
C LEU A 71 -3.85 -25.77 -6.16
N ARG A 72 -4.20 -26.96 -6.67
CA ARG A 72 -5.25 -27.81 -6.09
C ARG A 72 -4.90 -28.26 -4.67
N GLN A 73 -3.64 -28.61 -4.40
CA GLN A 73 -3.17 -28.95 -3.06
C GLN A 73 -3.29 -27.77 -2.09
N ASN A 74 -2.92 -26.56 -2.50
CA ASN A 74 -3.06 -25.35 -1.69
C ASN A 74 -4.50 -25.11 -1.26
N LEU A 75 -5.44 -25.22 -2.21
CA LEU A 75 -6.87 -25.07 -1.92
C LEU A 75 -7.35 -26.12 -0.91
N VAL A 76 -7.03 -27.40 -1.13
CA VAL A 76 -7.43 -28.48 -0.21
C VAL A 76 -6.83 -28.26 1.18
N GLN A 77 -5.53 -27.97 1.27
CA GLN A 77 -4.86 -27.70 2.55
C GLN A 77 -5.48 -26.51 3.27
N TRP A 78 -5.80 -25.43 2.55
CA TRP A 78 -6.44 -24.27 3.14
C TRP A 78 -7.83 -24.61 3.68
N VAL A 79 -8.66 -25.34 2.91
CA VAL A 79 -9.99 -25.77 3.34
C VAL A 79 -9.92 -26.71 4.56
N GLU A 80 -8.99 -27.66 4.55
CA GLU A 80 -8.74 -28.57 5.68
C GLU A 80 -8.27 -27.83 6.95
N SER A 81 -7.59 -26.69 6.79
CA SER A 81 -7.17 -25.85 7.93
C SER A 81 -8.30 -25.02 8.55
N GLN A 82 -9.47 -24.94 7.90
CA GLN A 82 -10.60 -24.14 8.40
C GLN A 82 -11.27 -24.80 9.61
N SER A 83 -11.85 -23.97 10.47
CA SER A 83 -12.54 -24.43 11.69
C SER A 83 -13.72 -25.35 11.37
N GLU A 84 -13.81 -26.46 12.13
CA GLU A 84 -14.95 -27.37 12.12
C GLU A 84 -16.27 -26.68 12.50
N GLN A 85 -16.22 -25.65 13.35
CA GLN A 85 -17.38 -24.84 13.76
C GLN A 85 -17.68 -23.67 12.79
N GLY A 86 -16.87 -23.52 11.74
CA GLY A 86 -16.99 -22.48 10.72
C GLY A 86 -17.45 -23.04 9.37
N LEU A 87 -16.56 -23.00 8.36
CA LEU A 87 -16.82 -23.41 6.98
C LEU A 87 -17.47 -24.80 6.90
N TRP A 88 -16.91 -25.79 7.61
CA TRP A 88 -17.38 -27.17 7.57
C TRP A 88 -18.78 -27.33 8.16
N ASP A 89 -19.08 -26.70 9.29
CA ASP A 89 -20.43 -26.68 9.89
C ASP A 89 -21.47 -26.09 8.93
N ILE A 90 -21.15 -24.93 8.34
CA ILE A 90 -22.04 -24.23 7.41
C ILE A 90 -22.35 -25.12 6.19
N CYS A 91 -21.33 -25.71 5.57
CA CYS A 91 -21.52 -26.59 4.42
C CYS A 91 -22.36 -27.82 4.76
N ARG A 92 -22.15 -28.42 5.94
CA ARG A 92 -22.94 -29.59 6.40
C ARG A 92 -24.39 -29.23 6.69
N ILE A 93 -24.66 -28.09 7.32
CA ILE A 93 -26.02 -27.62 7.59
C ILE A 93 -26.78 -27.37 6.28
N ILE A 94 -26.14 -26.72 5.29
CA ILE A 94 -26.71 -26.53 3.96
C ILE A 94 -27.00 -27.89 3.28
N ARG A 95 -26.04 -28.83 3.36
CA ARG A 95 -26.23 -30.18 2.80
C ARG A 95 -27.36 -30.96 3.46
N GLN A 96 -27.53 -30.85 4.78
CA GLN A 96 -28.63 -31.47 5.52
C GLN A 96 -29.99 -30.86 5.16
N ALA A 97 -30.02 -29.58 4.79
CA ALA A 97 -31.21 -28.90 4.30
C ALA A 97 -31.54 -29.22 2.82
N GLY A 98 -30.74 -30.07 2.17
CA GLY A 98 -30.96 -30.53 0.80
C GLY A 98 -30.29 -29.69 -0.27
N GLY A 99 -29.38 -28.78 0.09
CA GLY A 99 -28.63 -27.95 -0.86
C GLY A 99 -27.14 -28.27 -0.95
N THR A 100 -26.42 -27.48 -1.74
CA THR A 100 -24.97 -27.56 -1.89
C THR A 100 -24.35 -26.20 -1.64
N ALA A 101 -23.22 -26.17 -0.93
CA ALA A 101 -22.44 -24.96 -0.68
C ALA A 101 -21.11 -25.05 -1.42
N TRP A 102 -20.84 -24.09 -2.31
CA TRP A 102 -19.58 -23.97 -3.03
C TRP A 102 -18.81 -22.76 -2.56
N LEU A 103 -17.52 -22.92 -2.27
CA LEU A 103 -16.58 -21.80 -2.21
C LEU A 103 -16.45 -21.21 -3.61
N VAL A 104 -16.57 -19.89 -3.76
CA VAL A 104 -16.58 -19.22 -5.08
C VAL A 104 -15.79 -17.92 -5.10
N GLY A 105 -15.40 -17.46 -6.28
CA GLY A 105 -14.86 -16.11 -6.46
C GLY A 105 -13.45 -15.91 -5.89
N GLY A 106 -13.25 -14.77 -5.22
CA GLY A 106 -11.94 -14.36 -4.71
C GLY A 106 -11.37 -15.35 -3.69
N SER A 107 -12.24 -15.92 -2.84
CA SER A 107 -11.83 -16.90 -1.83
C SER A 107 -11.26 -18.18 -2.46
N THR A 108 -11.85 -18.66 -3.54
CA THR A 108 -11.36 -19.84 -4.28
C THR A 108 -10.02 -19.54 -4.95
N ARG A 109 -9.93 -18.41 -5.66
CA ARG A 109 -8.70 -17.97 -6.33
C ARG A 109 -7.55 -17.82 -5.34
N ASP A 110 -7.78 -17.12 -4.23
CA ASP A 110 -6.74 -16.79 -3.27
C ASP A 110 -6.26 -18.03 -2.52
N ALA A 111 -7.17 -18.97 -2.21
CA ALA A 111 -6.80 -20.27 -1.63
C ALA A 111 -5.99 -21.14 -2.61
N LEU A 112 -6.34 -21.17 -3.90
CA LEU A 112 -5.55 -21.87 -4.94
C LEU A 112 -4.11 -21.31 -5.01
N LEU A 113 -3.94 -19.99 -4.89
CA LEU A 113 -2.62 -19.34 -4.88
C LEU A 113 -1.83 -19.56 -3.57
N GLY A 114 -2.39 -20.28 -2.59
CA GLY A 114 -1.77 -20.50 -1.27
C GLY A 114 -1.90 -19.32 -0.31
N GLY A 115 -2.77 -18.37 -0.62
CA GLY A 115 -3.11 -17.25 0.24
C GLY A 115 -4.13 -17.62 1.33
N SER A 116 -4.42 -16.66 2.22
CA SER A 116 -5.52 -16.76 3.18
C SER A 116 -6.62 -15.76 2.80
N PRO A 117 -7.72 -16.22 2.19
CA PRO A 117 -8.91 -15.40 1.93
C PRO A 117 -9.36 -14.63 3.16
N LYS A 118 -9.58 -13.33 3.02
CA LYS A 118 -10.11 -12.47 4.09
C LYS A 118 -11.63 -12.55 4.18
N ASP A 119 -12.28 -12.53 3.01
CA ASP A 119 -13.72 -12.67 2.86
C ASP A 119 -14.01 -14.06 2.27
N ILE A 120 -14.85 -14.85 2.94
CA ILE A 120 -15.19 -16.21 2.51
C ILE A 120 -16.59 -16.19 1.88
N ASP A 121 -16.61 -16.18 0.55
CA ASP A 121 -17.83 -16.23 -0.25
C ASP A 121 -18.23 -17.68 -0.56
N LEU A 122 -19.50 -18.01 -0.28
CA LEU A 122 -20.16 -19.27 -0.58
C LEU A 122 -21.35 -19.03 -1.52
N ALA A 123 -21.49 -19.86 -2.55
CA ALA A 123 -22.69 -19.96 -3.38
C ALA A 123 -23.53 -21.16 -2.94
N THR A 124 -24.85 -21.05 -3.02
CA THR A 124 -25.77 -22.15 -2.68
C THR A 124 -27.00 -22.21 -3.58
N ASP A 125 -27.49 -23.41 -3.87
CA ASP A 125 -28.75 -23.66 -4.59
C ASP A 125 -30.00 -23.42 -3.72
N LEU A 126 -29.83 -23.35 -2.40
CA LEU A 126 -30.87 -22.91 -1.46
C LEU A 126 -31.28 -21.45 -1.62
N ASP A 127 -32.57 -21.18 -1.44
CA ASP A 127 -33.10 -19.82 -1.32
C ASP A 127 -32.59 -19.10 -0.07
N SER A 128 -32.36 -17.79 -0.18
CA SER A 128 -31.92 -16.93 0.94
C SER A 128 -32.83 -17.05 2.16
N ASN A 129 -34.14 -17.13 1.96
CA ASN A 129 -35.12 -17.38 3.02
C ASN A 129 -34.90 -18.72 3.72
N LYS A 130 -34.52 -19.76 2.97
CA LYS A 130 -34.20 -21.07 3.53
C LYS A 130 -32.88 -21.02 4.30
N VAL A 131 -31.88 -20.29 3.81
CA VAL A 131 -30.62 -20.04 4.54
C VAL A 131 -30.88 -19.33 5.88
N LEU A 132 -31.71 -18.29 5.87
CA LEU A 132 -32.12 -17.58 7.10
C LEU A 132 -32.85 -18.52 8.08
N GLU A 133 -33.73 -19.38 7.57
CA GLU A 133 -34.49 -20.35 8.37
C GLU A 133 -33.57 -21.36 9.06
N ILE A 134 -32.63 -21.98 8.32
CA ILE A 134 -31.81 -23.09 8.85
C ILE A 134 -30.73 -22.61 9.84
N PHE A 135 -30.22 -21.39 9.68
CA PHE A 135 -29.22 -20.82 10.59
C PHE A 135 -29.83 -19.99 11.72
N GLY A 136 -31.04 -19.47 11.53
CA GLY A 136 -31.77 -18.66 12.50
C GLY A 136 -31.18 -17.26 12.73
N PRO A 137 -31.94 -16.36 13.38
CA PRO A 137 -31.61 -14.93 13.50
C PRO A 137 -30.38 -14.63 14.37
N LYS A 138 -29.87 -15.62 15.11
CA LYS A 138 -28.65 -15.48 15.92
C LYS A 138 -27.37 -15.68 15.11
N ARG A 139 -27.44 -16.42 13.99
CA ARG A 139 -26.28 -16.73 13.15
C ARG A 139 -26.39 -16.17 11.75
N ALA A 140 -27.60 -15.94 11.25
CA ALA A 140 -27.82 -15.44 9.90
C ALA A 140 -28.51 -14.08 9.90
N GLU A 141 -27.99 -13.17 9.09
CA GLU A 141 -28.53 -11.84 8.87
C GLU A 141 -28.66 -11.58 7.37
N ALA A 142 -29.80 -11.00 6.96
CA ALA A 142 -30.02 -10.60 5.58
C ALA A 142 -29.22 -9.32 5.29
N THR A 143 -28.07 -9.47 4.66
CA THR A 143 -27.14 -8.36 4.35
C THR A 143 -27.23 -7.91 2.89
N GLY A 144 -27.93 -8.65 2.04
CA GLY A 144 -28.13 -8.31 0.63
C GLY A 144 -29.37 -8.96 0.03
N GLU A 145 -30.55 -8.73 0.61
CA GLU A 145 -31.82 -9.35 0.20
C GLU A 145 -32.13 -9.17 -1.29
N ALA A 146 -31.85 -7.98 -1.85
CA ALA A 146 -32.02 -7.68 -3.28
C ALA A 146 -31.14 -8.53 -4.22
N PHE A 147 -30.15 -9.24 -3.67
CA PHE A 147 -29.16 -10.02 -4.40
C PHE A 147 -29.08 -11.48 -3.91
N GLY A 148 -29.94 -11.88 -2.97
CA GLY A 148 -29.96 -13.24 -2.41
C GLY A 148 -28.78 -13.56 -1.50
N THR A 149 -28.13 -12.56 -0.88
CA THR A 149 -26.98 -12.78 0.02
C THR A 149 -27.40 -12.72 1.50
N VAL A 150 -26.91 -13.70 2.27
CA VAL A 150 -27.08 -13.85 3.71
C VAL A 150 -25.72 -14.00 4.37
N THR A 151 -25.41 -13.15 5.36
CA THR A 151 -24.19 -13.30 6.16
C THR A 151 -24.43 -14.32 7.27
N VAL A 152 -23.66 -15.40 7.29
CA VAL A 152 -23.70 -16.46 8.30
C VAL A 152 -22.48 -16.39 9.22
N THR A 153 -22.71 -16.37 10.52
CA THR A 153 -21.67 -16.37 11.56
C THR A 153 -21.40 -17.79 12.05
N ALA A 154 -20.11 -18.13 12.21
CA ALA A 154 -19.65 -19.41 12.76
C ALA A 154 -20.25 -19.69 14.15
N ALA A 155 -20.46 -20.98 14.46
CA ALA A 155 -20.98 -21.38 15.76
C ALA A 155 -19.96 -21.09 16.87
N GLY A 156 -20.40 -20.50 17.98
CA GLY A 156 -19.54 -20.22 19.15
C GLY A 156 -18.54 -19.07 18.98
N ALA A 157 -18.55 -18.37 17.84
CA ALA A 157 -17.74 -17.17 17.65
C ALA A 157 -18.45 -15.94 18.26
N ASN A 158 -17.70 -15.07 18.94
CA ASN A 158 -18.16 -13.74 19.36
C ASN A 158 -18.26 -12.76 18.16
N GLY A 159 -18.83 -13.21 17.04
CA GLY A 159 -19.02 -12.40 15.83
C GLY A 159 -17.79 -12.26 14.92
N ALA A 160 -16.67 -12.93 15.21
CA ALA A 160 -15.40 -12.73 14.49
C ALA A 160 -15.30 -13.43 13.13
N ASN A 161 -15.99 -14.58 12.93
CA ASN A 161 -15.90 -15.36 11.69
C ASN A 161 -17.24 -15.34 10.95
N LYS A 162 -17.31 -14.58 9.86
CA LYS A 162 -18.50 -14.39 9.02
C LYS A 162 -18.26 -14.96 7.61
N TYR A 163 -19.32 -15.47 7.01
CA TYR A 163 -19.35 -16.09 5.68
C TYR A 163 -20.49 -15.48 4.89
N GLU A 164 -20.23 -15.07 3.66
CA GLU A 164 -21.26 -14.55 2.76
C GLU A 164 -21.85 -15.71 1.97
N VAL A 165 -23.11 -16.06 2.22
CA VAL A 165 -23.81 -17.15 1.53
C VAL A 165 -24.79 -16.54 0.53
N THR A 166 -24.53 -16.72 -0.76
CA THR A 166 -25.34 -16.16 -1.85
C THR A 166 -26.09 -17.25 -2.61
N THR A 167 -27.39 -17.08 -2.79
CA THR A 167 -28.20 -17.95 -3.64
C THR A 167 -27.76 -17.83 -5.11
N LEU A 168 -27.66 -18.97 -5.80
CA LEU A 168 -27.36 -19.06 -7.23
C LEU A 168 -28.32 -18.19 -8.06
N ARG A 169 -27.74 -17.44 -9.00
CA ARG A 169 -28.51 -16.53 -9.85
C ARG A 169 -27.88 -16.33 -11.22
N ARG A 170 -28.74 -16.04 -12.20
CA ARG A 170 -28.39 -15.43 -13.47
C ARG A 170 -28.79 -13.96 -13.48
N GLU A 171 -28.09 -13.18 -14.27
CA GLU A 171 -28.33 -11.74 -14.40
C GLU A 171 -28.81 -11.44 -15.82
N GLY A 172 -29.81 -10.57 -15.94
CA GLY A 172 -30.36 -10.08 -17.21
C GLY A 172 -29.50 -9.01 -17.87
N ALA A 173 -30.07 -8.29 -18.81
CA ALA A 173 -29.39 -7.20 -19.50
C ALA A 173 -28.98 -6.08 -18.52
N TYR A 174 -27.95 -5.33 -18.89
CA TYR A 174 -27.43 -4.20 -18.12
C TYR A 174 -27.70 -2.91 -18.89
N THR A 175 -28.92 -2.35 -18.77
CA THR A 175 -29.26 -1.13 -19.52
C THR A 175 -28.55 0.12 -19.00
N ASP A 176 -28.24 0.18 -17.71
CA ASP A 176 -27.55 1.31 -17.07
C ASP A 176 -26.02 1.12 -16.97
N GLY A 177 -25.49 -0.02 -17.46
CA GLY A 177 -24.07 -0.37 -17.40
C GLY A 177 -23.53 -0.61 -15.99
N ARG A 178 -24.42 -0.89 -15.02
CA ARG A 178 -24.07 -1.04 -13.61
C ARG A 178 -24.83 -2.17 -12.92
N ARG A 179 -26.15 -2.20 -13.06
CA ARG A 179 -27.05 -3.14 -12.40
C ARG A 179 -27.76 -3.95 -13.47
N PRO A 180 -27.87 -5.27 -13.26
CA PRO A 180 -28.73 -6.05 -14.12
C PRO A 180 -30.18 -5.59 -13.94
N ASP A 181 -30.92 -5.51 -15.04
CA ASP A 181 -32.34 -5.14 -15.05
C ASP A 181 -33.19 -6.16 -14.28
N GLU A 182 -32.74 -7.42 -14.30
CA GLU A 182 -33.39 -8.53 -13.60
C GLU A 182 -32.34 -9.50 -13.04
N VAL A 183 -32.63 -10.05 -11.86
CA VAL A 183 -31.86 -11.12 -11.23
C VAL A 183 -32.80 -12.30 -11.04
N VAL A 184 -32.48 -13.43 -11.68
CA VAL A 184 -33.32 -14.64 -11.65
C VAL A 184 -32.54 -15.75 -10.96
N LYS A 185 -33.19 -16.47 -10.05
CA LYS A 185 -32.60 -17.66 -9.42
C LYS A 185 -32.27 -18.71 -10.48
N CYS A 186 -31.15 -19.40 -10.32
CA CYS A 186 -30.81 -20.58 -11.12
C CYS A 186 -30.45 -21.78 -10.24
N ASP A 187 -30.53 -22.98 -10.81
CA ASP A 187 -30.26 -24.24 -10.09
C ASP A 187 -28.87 -24.81 -10.42
N ARG A 188 -28.16 -24.19 -11.37
CA ARG A 188 -26.86 -24.64 -11.86
C ARG A 188 -25.76 -23.66 -11.49
N ILE A 189 -24.69 -24.18 -10.90
CA ILE A 189 -23.53 -23.37 -10.52
C ILE A 189 -22.86 -22.75 -11.74
N GLU A 190 -22.85 -23.42 -12.89
CA GLU A 190 -22.24 -22.91 -14.12
C GLU A 190 -22.88 -21.61 -14.59
N GLU A 191 -24.19 -21.46 -14.42
CA GLU A 191 -24.94 -20.23 -14.75
C GLU A 191 -24.56 -19.07 -13.82
N ASP A 192 -24.32 -19.32 -12.52
CA ASP A 192 -23.80 -18.30 -11.60
C ASP A 192 -22.35 -17.94 -11.92
N LEU A 193 -21.54 -18.90 -12.38
CA LEU A 193 -20.15 -18.64 -12.77
C LEU A 193 -20.08 -17.83 -14.08
N ALA A 194 -20.99 -18.04 -15.02
CA ALA A 194 -21.03 -17.36 -16.32
C ALA A 194 -21.17 -15.83 -16.19
N ARG A 195 -21.91 -15.34 -15.20
CA ARG A 195 -22.11 -13.89 -14.99
C ARG A 195 -20.88 -13.18 -14.40
N ARG A 196 -19.87 -13.91 -13.94
CA ARG A 196 -18.69 -13.35 -13.27
C ARG A 196 -17.74 -12.65 -14.25
N ASP A 197 -16.82 -11.87 -13.69
CA ASP A 197 -15.96 -10.96 -14.46
C ASP A 197 -14.84 -11.69 -15.22
N PHE A 198 -14.04 -12.49 -14.51
CA PHE A 198 -12.86 -13.16 -15.06
C PHE A 198 -12.87 -14.66 -14.76
N THR A 199 -12.27 -15.45 -15.64
CA THR A 199 -12.17 -16.92 -15.54
C THR A 199 -11.58 -17.35 -14.20
N ILE A 200 -10.52 -16.66 -13.74
CA ILE A 200 -9.87 -16.89 -12.44
C ILE A 200 -10.78 -16.66 -11.22
N ASN A 201 -11.90 -15.96 -11.38
CA ASN A 201 -12.92 -15.74 -10.34
C ASN A 201 -14.20 -16.55 -10.61
N ALA A 202 -14.25 -17.30 -11.70
CA ALA A 202 -15.40 -18.08 -12.17
C ALA A 202 -15.18 -19.57 -11.97
N MET A 203 -14.68 -19.92 -10.78
CA MET A 203 -14.51 -21.29 -10.29
C MET A 203 -15.31 -21.49 -9.01
N ALA A 204 -15.74 -22.72 -8.78
CA ALA A 204 -16.47 -23.14 -7.59
C ALA A 204 -15.86 -24.42 -7.00
N PHE A 205 -15.68 -24.49 -5.69
CA PHE A 205 -15.16 -25.68 -5.00
C PHE A 205 -16.16 -26.17 -3.95
N ASP A 206 -16.56 -27.44 -4.02
CA ASP A 206 -17.37 -28.10 -3.00
C ASP A 206 -16.45 -28.64 -1.88
N PRO A 207 -16.47 -28.07 -0.66
CA PRO A 207 -15.60 -28.53 0.42
C PRO A 207 -15.91 -29.95 0.92
N LEU A 208 -17.17 -30.40 0.80
CA LEU A 208 -17.58 -31.72 1.30
C LEU A 208 -17.22 -32.83 0.32
N GLU A 209 -17.38 -32.59 -0.97
CA GLU A 209 -17.08 -33.57 -2.03
C GLU A 209 -15.64 -33.46 -2.54
N GLY A 210 -14.95 -32.35 -2.28
CA GLY A 210 -13.59 -32.10 -2.78
C GLY A 210 -13.54 -31.84 -4.29
N VAL A 211 -14.65 -31.39 -4.89
CA VAL A 211 -14.80 -31.20 -6.34
C VAL A 211 -14.63 -29.74 -6.71
N LEU A 212 -13.70 -29.46 -7.64
CA LEU A 212 -13.52 -28.15 -8.27
C LEU A 212 -14.26 -28.11 -9.62
N VAL A 213 -15.22 -27.20 -9.73
CA VAL A 213 -15.98 -26.87 -10.94
C VAL A 213 -15.33 -25.64 -11.59
N ASP A 214 -14.80 -25.81 -12.79
CA ASP A 214 -14.11 -24.77 -13.57
C ASP A 214 -14.51 -24.85 -15.06
N PRO A 215 -15.71 -24.36 -15.43
CA PRO A 215 -16.23 -24.47 -16.79
C PRO A 215 -15.51 -23.53 -17.78
N PHE A 216 -14.88 -22.46 -17.30
CA PHE A 216 -14.27 -21.42 -18.14
C PHE A 216 -12.73 -21.47 -18.18
N GLY A 217 -12.10 -22.50 -17.58
CA GLY A 217 -10.65 -22.69 -17.61
C GLY A 217 -9.85 -21.72 -16.74
N GLY A 218 -10.46 -21.21 -15.67
CA GLY A 218 -9.84 -20.31 -14.70
C GLY A 218 -8.61 -20.87 -14.01
N LEU A 219 -8.54 -22.18 -13.78
CA LEU A 219 -7.36 -22.81 -13.17
C LEU A 219 -6.15 -22.73 -14.12
N ARG A 220 -6.38 -22.98 -15.41
CA ARG A 220 -5.33 -22.87 -16.43
C ARG A 220 -4.86 -21.43 -16.61
N ASP A 221 -5.80 -20.48 -16.68
CA ASP A 221 -5.45 -19.06 -16.74
C ASP A 221 -4.68 -18.60 -15.47
N LEU A 222 -5.00 -19.17 -14.29
CA LEU A 222 -4.27 -18.91 -13.05
C LEU A 222 -2.82 -19.42 -13.11
N GLU A 223 -2.60 -20.62 -13.66
CA GLU A 223 -1.29 -21.24 -13.89
C GLU A 223 -0.44 -20.45 -14.90
N ASP A 224 -1.04 -20.11 -16.04
CA ASP A 224 -0.37 -19.42 -17.14
C ASP A 224 -0.16 -17.92 -16.84
N GLY A 225 -0.72 -17.43 -15.73
CA GLY A 225 -0.67 -16.01 -15.36
C GLY A 225 -1.45 -15.14 -16.35
N VAL A 226 -2.54 -15.66 -16.91
CA VAL A 226 -3.39 -14.99 -17.89
C VAL A 226 -4.62 -14.41 -17.21
N LEU A 227 -5.03 -13.22 -17.62
CA LEU A 227 -6.32 -12.62 -17.26
C LEU A 227 -7.27 -12.69 -18.46
N ARG A 228 -8.41 -13.34 -18.27
CA ARG A 228 -9.42 -13.56 -19.32
C ARG A 228 -10.81 -13.29 -18.78
N VAL A 229 -11.63 -12.63 -19.58
CA VAL A 229 -13.04 -12.36 -19.27
C VAL A 229 -13.87 -13.62 -19.53
N VAL A 230 -14.85 -13.87 -18.68
CA VAL A 230 -15.82 -14.95 -18.92
C VAL A 230 -16.72 -14.56 -20.09
N VAL A 231 -16.81 -15.47 -21.08
CA VAL A 231 -17.69 -15.37 -22.25
C VAL A 231 -18.54 -16.64 -22.25
N ASP A 232 -19.85 -16.50 -22.42
CA ASP A 232 -20.77 -17.63 -22.54
C ASP A 232 -20.85 -18.08 -24.00
N ASP A 233 -20.92 -19.38 -24.25
CA ASP A 233 -20.93 -19.96 -25.61
C ASP A 233 -22.26 -19.66 -26.35
N GLU A 234 -23.31 -19.20 -25.64
CA GLU A 234 -24.60 -18.79 -26.22
C GLU A 234 -24.56 -17.38 -26.84
N ASP A 235 -23.47 -16.63 -26.67
CA ASP A 235 -23.30 -15.27 -27.20
C ASP A 235 -22.81 -15.23 -28.67
N ASP A 236 -22.95 -16.33 -29.40
CA ASP A 236 -22.63 -16.50 -30.83
C ASP A 236 -23.75 -15.95 -31.77
N ASP A 237 -24.54 -14.97 -31.32
CA ASP A 237 -25.43 -14.24 -32.22
C ASP A 237 -24.57 -13.36 -33.17
N GLU A 238 -24.49 -13.80 -34.42
CA GLU A 238 -23.68 -13.26 -35.54
C GLU A 238 -23.97 -11.78 -35.92
N GLU A 239 -24.81 -11.04 -35.19
CA GLU A 239 -25.41 -9.79 -35.69
C GLU A 239 -24.68 -8.48 -35.35
N GLU A 240 -23.62 -8.48 -34.51
CA GLU A 240 -22.82 -7.26 -34.27
C GLU A 240 -21.35 -7.42 -34.70
N GLU A 241 -21.11 -7.37 -36.01
CA GLU A 241 -19.82 -7.53 -36.73
C GLU A 241 -18.69 -6.55 -36.30
N THR A 242 -18.91 -5.75 -35.25
CA THR A 242 -17.99 -4.67 -34.82
C THR A 242 -17.48 -4.80 -33.38
N SER A 243 -18.00 -5.73 -32.55
CA SER A 243 -17.61 -5.82 -31.12
C SER A 243 -17.28 -7.25 -30.67
N SER A 244 -16.04 -7.51 -30.28
CA SER A 244 -15.63 -8.79 -29.69
C SER A 244 -16.37 -9.07 -28.38
N ALA A 245 -16.71 -10.33 -28.08
CA ALA A 245 -17.42 -10.72 -26.84
C ALA A 245 -16.81 -10.14 -25.54
N PRO A 246 -15.47 -10.07 -25.34
CA PRO A 246 -14.90 -9.40 -24.17
C PRO A 246 -15.22 -7.91 -24.05
N ALA A 247 -15.31 -7.19 -25.17
CA ALA A 247 -15.66 -5.77 -25.16
C ALA A 247 -17.13 -5.54 -24.74
N ARG A 248 -18.05 -6.46 -25.11
CA ARG A 248 -19.44 -6.44 -24.63
C ARG A 248 -19.51 -6.69 -23.13
N ARG A 249 -18.83 -7.74 -22.64
CA ARG A 249 -18.75 -8.07 -21.21
C ARG A 249 -18.16 -6.93 -20.37
N LEU A 250 -17.15 -6.21 -20.87
CA LEU A 250 -16.63 -5.01 -20.21
C LEU A 250 -17.62 -3.84 -20.18
N SER A 251 -18.52 -3.75 -21.17
CA SER A 251 -19.53 -2.67 -21.25
C SER A 251 -20.79 -2.92 -20.41
N GLU A 252 -21.09 -4.17 -20.07
CA GLU A 252 -22.21 -4.53 -19.18
C GLU A 252 -22.03 -3.98 -17.77
N ASP A 253 -20.82 -4.09 -17.22
CA ASP A 253 -20.43 -3.43 -15.97
C ASP A 253 -19.07 -2.76 -16.17
N GLY A 254 -19.08 -1.43 -16.31
CA GLY A 254 -17.86 -0.66 -16.49
C GLY A 254 -16.84 -0.84 -15.35
N LEU A 255 -17.26 -1.33 -14.18
CA LEU A 255 -16.34 -1.68 -13.09
C LEU A 255 -15.41 -2.84 -13.46
N ARG A 256 -15.82 -3.73 -14.39
CA ARG A 256 -14.98 -4.83 -14.89
C ARG A 256 -13.71 -4.30 -15.57
N VAL A 257 -13.75 -3.13 -16.20
CA VAL A 257 -12.55 -2.49 -16.77
C VAL A 257 -11.54 -2.14 -15.66
N TRP A 258 -12.01 -1.53 -14.58
CA TRP A 258 -11.16 -1.19 -13.43
C TRP A 258 -10.63 -2.43 -12.70
N ARG A 259 -11.48 -3.45 -12.53
CA ARG A 259 -11.08 -4.75 -11.97
C ARG A 259 -10.06 -5.45 -12.87
N ALA A 260 -10.17 -5.32 -14.20
CA ALA A 260 -9.21 -5.90 -15.13
C ALA A 260 -7.80 -5.37 -14.85
N TYR A 261 -7.65 -4.03 -14.79
CA TYR A 261 -6.37 -3.41 -14.43
C TYR A 261 -5.90 -3.85 -13.05
N ARG A 262 -6.78 -3.87 -12.04
CA ARG A 262 -6.41 -4.36 -10.71
C ARG A 262 -5.85 -5.78 -10.74
N PHE A 263 -6.48 -6.68 -11.49
CA PHE A 263 -6.10 -8.08 -11.59
C PHE A 263 -4.94 -8.36 -12.56
N LEU A 264 -4.45 -7.35 -13.29
CA LEU A 264 -3.14 -7.45 -13.93
C LEU A 264 -2.04 -7.59 -12.89
N ASP A 265 -2.23 -7.07 -11.67
CA ASP A 265 -1.37 -7.41 -10.55
C ASP A 265 -1.79 -8.75 -9.93
N ASP A 266 -0.88 -9.72 -9.87
CA ASP A 266 -1.16 -11.03 -9.29
C ASP A 266 -1.08 -11.07 -7.77
N GLY A 267 -0.62 -9.99 -7.13
CA GLY A 267 -0.43 -9.88 -5.68
C GLY A 267 0.81 -10.60 -5.14
N LEU A 268 1.59 -11.26 -6.01
CA LEU A 268 2.75 -12.11 -5.69
C LEU A 268 4.02 -11.66 -6.43
N SER A 269 4.11 -10.37 -6.76
CA SER A 269 5.21 -9.68 -7.45
C SER A 269 5.31 -9.84 -8.97
N ARG A 270 4.29 -10.42 -9.63
CA ARG A 270 4.25 -10.52 -11.10
C ARG A 270 3.05 -9.81 -11.69
N THR A 271 3.18 -9.48 -12.97
CA THR A 271 2.08 -8.94 -13.76
C THR A 271 1.46 -10.07 -14.59
N ARG A 272 0.17 -10.31 -14.43
CA ARG A 272 -0.61 -11.17 -15.33
C ARG A 272 -0.66 -10.56 -16.72
N ARG A 273 -0.72 -11.42 -17.73
CA ARG A 273 -0.90 -11.00 -19.12
C ARG A 273 -2.38 -11.03 -19.45
N PRO A 274 -2.99 -9.95 -19.97
CA PRO A 274 -4.32 -10.07 -20.53
C PRO A 274 -4.29 -11.05 -21.71
N SER A 275 -5.34 -11.85 -21.86
CA SER A 275 -5.58 -12.60 -23.10
C SER A 275 -5.64 -11.63 -24.29
N ARG A 276 -5.31 -12.10 -25.50
CA ARG A 276 -5.27 -11.25 -26.70
C ARG A 276 -6.59 -10.52 -26.93
N GLU A 277 -7.70 -11.19 -26.65
CA GLU A 277 -9.05 -10.65 -26.82
C GLU A 277 -9.35 -9.58 -25.76
N LEU A 278 -8.99 -9.82 -24.49
CA LEU A 278 -9.12 -8.83 -23.42
C LEU A 278 -8.21 -7.60 -23.66
N ASP A 279 -6.99 -7.85 -24.13
CA ASP A 279 -6.00 -6.82 -24.46
C ASP A 279 -6.56 -5.81 -25.46
N GLY A 280 -7.09 -6.31 -26.58
CA GLY A 280 -7.75 -5.47 -27.58
C GLY A 280 -9.03 -4.80 -27.07
N ALA A 281 -9.80 -5.49 -26.22
CA ALA A 281 -11.01 -4.94 -25.63
C ALA A 281 -10.73 -3.76 -24.69
N LEU A 282 -9.69 -3.84 -23.85
CA LEU A 282 -9.31 -2.79 -22.89
C LEU A 282 -8.93 -1.47 -23.58
N SER A 283 -8.23 -1.53 -24.72
CA SER A 283 -7.82 -0.35 -25.47
C SER A 283 -8.94 0.27 -26.34
N SER A 284 -10.11 -0.38 -26.42
CA SER A 284 -11.23 0.07 -27.25
C SER A 284 -11.92 1.34 -26.72
N ASP A 285 -12.53 2.12 -27.61
CA ASP A 285 -13.36 3.28 -27.21
C ASP A 285 -14.55 2.86 -26.35
N ARG A 286 -15.09 1.66 -26.58
CA ARG A 286 -16.21 1.09 -25.81
C ARG A 286 -15.83 0.83 -24.35
N ALA A 287 -14.67 0.22 -24.10
CA ALA A 287 -14.19 0.01 -22.74
C ALA A 287 -13.87 1.33 -22.03
N ARG A 288 -13.31 2.31 -22.74
CA ARG A 288 -13.10 3.66 -22.19
C ARG A 288 -14.42 4.36 -21.82
N ALA A 289 -15.44 4.26 -22.66
CA ALA A 289 -16.76 4.80 -22.37
C ALA A 289 -17.41 4.11 -21.16
N ALA A 290 -17.34 2.77 -21.10
CA ALA A 290 -17.85 2.00 -19.97
C ALA A 290 -17.13 2.36 -18.65
N ALA A 291 -15.79 2.46 -18.68
CA ALA A 291 -14.99 2.86 -17.53
C ALA A 291 -15.34 4.27 -17.03
N ALA A 292 -15.67 5.19 -17.94
CA ALA A 292 -16.05 6.57 -17.62
C ALA A 292 -17.48 6.69 -17.05
N ALA A 293 -18.36 5.71 -17.30
CA ALA A 293 -19.72 5.69 -16.77
C ALA A 293 -19.79 5.24 -15.29
N VAL A 294 -18.72 4.64 -14.76
CA VAL A 294 -18.65 4.17 -13.37
C VAL A 294 -18.61 5.34 -12.39
N SER A 295 -19.34 5.22 -11.27
CA SER A 295 -19.32 6.25 -10.22
C SER A 295 -17.93 6.43 -9.62
N ARG A 296 -17.60 7.67 -9.26
CA ARG A 296 -16.27 8.07 -8.77
C ARG A 296 -15.82 7.28 -7.54
N GLU A 297 -16.75 6.95 -6.65
CA GLU A 297 -16.48 6.17 -5.43
C GLU A 297 -16.05 4.74 -5.78
N ARG A 298 -16.75 4.07 -6.70
CA ARG A 298 -16.42 2.71 -7.13
C ARG A 298 -15.13 2.66 -7.96
N VAL A 299 -14.90 3.68 -8.81
CA VAL A 299 -13.61 3.86 -9.49
C VAL A 299 -12.49 3.96 -8.45
N TRP A 300 -12.68 4.77 -7.40
CA TRP A 300 -11.69 4.89 -6.35
C TRP A 300 -11.45 3.58 -5.61
N ASP A 301 -12.47 2.80 -5.30
CA ASP A 301 -12.32 1.52 -4.60
C ASP A 301 -11.46 0.50 -5.35
N GLU A 302 -11.64 0.40 -6.67
CA GLU A 302 -10.81 -0.47 -7.50
C GLU A 302 -9.43 0.14 -7.76
N PHE A 303 -9.38 1.45 -7.99
CA PHE A 303 -8.13 2.15 -8.26
C PHE A 303 -7.21 2.13 -7.05
N GLN A 304 -7.70 2.42 -5.83
CA GLN A 304 -6.88 2.39 -4.61
C GLN A 304 -6.27 1.01 -4.33
N ARG A 305 -6.97 -0.07 -4.70
CA ARG A 305 -6.46 -1.44 -4.61
C ARG A 305 -5.44 -1.75 -5.71
N THR A 306 -5.67 -1.28 -6.93
CA THR A 306 -4.68 -1.34 -8.03
C THR A 306 -3.40 -0.62 -7.65
N LEU A 307 -3.56 0.57 -7.07
CA LEU A 307 -2.50 1.38 -6.53
C LEU A 307 -1.73 0.59 -5.46
N ALA A 308 -2.41 -0.03 -4.49
CA ALA A 308 -1.76 -0.89 -3.49
C ALA A 308 -1.13 -2.19 -4.06
N GLY A 309 -1.14 -2.42 -5.37
CA GLY A 309 -0.45 -3.52 -6.02
C GLY A 309 1.08 -3.41 -5.96
N TRP A 310 1.77 -4.55 -6.08
CA TRP A 310 3.22 -4.61 -6.26
C TRP A 310 3.65 -4.10 -7.63
N SER A 311 2.95 -4.56 -8.68
CA SER A 311 3.12 -4.20 -10.09
C SER A 311 2.31 -2.96 -10.49
N ALA A 312 1.87 -2.16 -9.51
CA ALA A 312 1.10 -0.95 -9.74
C ALA A 312 1.74 -0.02 -10.81
N PRO A 313 3.08 0.17 -10.86
CA PRO A 313 3.68 1.00 -11.90
C PRO A 313 3.43 0.51 -13.34
N GLU A 314 3.64 -0.78 -13.60
CA GLU A 314 3.42 -1.41 -14.91
C GLU A 314 1.93 -1.35 -15.29
N VAL A 315 1.04 -1.59 -14.32
CA VAL A 315 -0.41 -1.47 -14.53
C VAL A 315 -0.80 -0.02 -14.83
N LEU A 316 -0.22 0.95 -14.15
CA LEU A 316 -0.49 2.38 -14.37
C LEU A 316 0.00 2.86 -15.74
N GLU A 317 1.18 2.43 -16.18
CA GLU A 317 1.67 2.71 -17.53
C GLU A 317 0.68 2.16 -18.57
N ARG A 318 0.24 0.92 -18.38
CA ARG A 318 -0.76 0.31 -19.24
C ARG A 318 -2.08 1.08 -19.26
N MET A 319 -2.60 1.46 -18.09
CA MET A 319 -3.82 2.28 -18.00
C MET A 319 -3.65 3.67 -18.66
N ALA A 320 -2.43 4.21 -18.71
CA ALA A 320 -2.13 5.45 -19.43
C ALA A 320 -2.24 5.25 -20.94
N ASP A 321 -1.61 4.18 -21.45
CA ASP A 321 -1.60 3.80 -22.86
C ASP A 321 -3.01 3.50 -23.38
N ASP A 322 -3.80 2.77 -22.60
CA ASP A 322 -5.21 2.47 -22.90
C ASP A 322 -6.13 3.68 -22.71
N GLY A 323 -5.64 4.78 -22.13
CA GLY A 323 -6.38 6.01 -21.88
C GLY A 323 -7.36 5.95 -20.70
N ALA A 324 -7.42 4.83 -19.97
CA ALA A 324 -8.25 4.67 -18.76
C ALA A 324 -7.80 5.62 -17.63
N LEU A 325 -6.51 5.93 -17.48
CA LEU A 325 -6.06 6.90 -16.48
C LEU A 325 -6.66 8.30 -16.70
N ARG A 326 -6.96 8.67 -17.96
CA ARG A 326 -7.59 9.96 -18.24
C ARG A 326 -8.98 10.05 -17.63
N THR A 327 -9.70 8.94 -17.47
CA THR A 327 -11.06 8.95 -16.90
C THR A 327 -11.05 9.16 -15.38
N VAL A 328 -9.99 8.76 -14.66
CA VAL A 328 -9.80 9.09 -13.23
C VAL A 328 -9.79 10.61 -13.02
N PHE A 329 -9.21 11.33 -13.98
CA PHE A 329 -9.07 12.79 -13.96
C PHE A 329 -10.09 13.51 -14.85
N ALA A 330 -10.97 12.78 -15.55
CA ALA A 330 -11.94 13.35 -16.47
C ALA A 330 -13.05 14.07 -15.70
N GLY A 331 -13.42 15.26 -16.19
CA GLY A 331 -14.41 16.10 -15.53
C GLY A 331 -13.87 16.91 -14.35
N LEU A 332 -12.55 17.20 -14.33
CA LEU A 332 -12.02 18.40 -13.67
C LEU A 332 -12.30 19.59 -14.60
N ARG A 333 -13.49 20.18 -14.49
CA ARG A 333 -13.78 21.44 -15.20
C ARG A 333 -13.35 22.62 -14.33
N ARG A 334 -13.04 23.72 -15.00
CA ARG A 334 -12.75 25.02 -14.38
C ARG A 334 -13.92 25.39 -13.47
N GLY A 335 -13.77 25.19 -12.16
CA GLY A 335 -14.77 25.61 -11.18
C GLY A 335 -15.43 24.53 -10.32
N ASP A 336 -15.12 23.24 -10.50
CA ASP A 336 -15.72 22.18 -9.69
C ASP A 336 -15.24 22.24 -8.22
N GLU A 337 -16.17 22.16 -7.26
CA GLU A 337 -15.87 22.19 -5.82
C GLU A 337 -15.31 20.84 -5.34
N ILE A 338 -14.20 20.86 -4.61
CA ILE A 338 -13.60 19.69 -3.95
C ILE A 338 -13.93 19.77 -2.45
N GLU A 339 -14.86 18.95 -2.00
CA GLU A 339 -15.54 19.15 -0.72
C GLU A 339 -14.78 18.65 0.52
N SER A 340 -13.79 17.72 0.45
CA SER A 340 -13.18 17.16 1.68
C SER A 340 -11.78 16.50 1.58
N ARG A 341 -11.16 16.16 2.75
CA ARG A 341 -9.87 15.40 2.89
C ARG A 341 -9.99 13.94 2.44
N GLY A 342 -11.21 13.45 2.27
CA GLY A 342 -11.50 12.13 1.74
C GLY A 342 -11.57 12.09 0.21
N ASP A 343 -11.36 13.21 -0.49
CA ASP A 343 -11.48 13.23 -1.95
C ASP A 343 -10.44 12.32 -2.62
N PHE A 344 -10.94 11.35 -3.36
CA PHE A 344 -10.17 10.30 -4.03
C PHE A 344 -9.09 10.85 -4.97
N ARG A 345 -9.31 12.02 -5.58
CA ARG A 345 -8.39 12.66 -6.54
C ARG A 345 -7.11 13.14 -5.86
N VAL A 346 -7.23 13.59 -4.62
CA VAL A 346 -6.11 14.04 -3.76
C VAL A 346 -5.27 12.84 -3.31
N ARG A 347 -5.92 11.71 -2.99
CA ARG A 347 -5.26 10.46 -2.58
C ARG A 347 -4.58 9.74 -3.76
N ALA A 348 -5.24 9.70 -4.91
CA ALA A 348 -4.69 9.20 -6.19
C ALA A 348 -3.39 9.91 -6.53
N GLN A 349 -3.40 11.24 -6.50
CA GLN A 349 -2.25 12.06 -6.85
C GLN A 349 -1.07 11.90 -5.89
N HIS A 350 -1.32 11.86 -4.58
CA HIS A 350 -0.28 11.60 -3.56
C HIS A 350 0.40 10.24 -3.78
N TYR A 351 -0.36 9.23 -4.21
CA TYR A 351 0.16 7.89 -4.44
C TYR A 351 0.86 7.73 -5.78
N LEU A 352 0.34 8.35 -6.84
CA LEU A 352 0.97 8.31 -8.15
C LEU A 352 2.37 8.96 -8.09
N LEU A 353 2.54 10.05 -7.32
CA LEU A 353 3.86 10.67 -7.06
C LEU A 353 4.82 9.74 -6.31
N ARG A 354 4.31 8.83 -5.46
CA ARG A 354 5.10 7.79 -4.79
C ARG A 354 5.47 6.63 -5.72
N CYS A 355 4.57 6.21 -6.63
CA CYS A 355 4.80 5.14 -7.62
C CYS A 355 5.95 5.45 -8.58
N ARG A 356 6.09 6.70 -9.02
CA ARG A 356 7.17 7.07 -9.95
C ARG A 356 8.56 7.01 -9.32
N ARG A 357 8.70 7.20 -8.00
CA ARG A 357 9.99 6.98 -7.30
C ARG A 357 10.43 5.51 -7.33
N ARG A 358 9.48 4.56 -7.37
CA ARG A 358 9.76 3.13 -7.59
C ARG A 358 10.27 2.88 -9.03
N LEU A 359 9.69 3.57 -10.02
CA LEU A 359 10.11 3.48 -11.43
C LEU A 359 11.50 4.10 -11.68
N SER A 360 11.80 5.26 -11.09
CA SER A 360 13.08 5.96 -11.29
C SER A 360 14.27 5.25 -10.63
N ARG A 361 14.06 4.47 -9.56
CA ARG A 361 15.10 3.72 -8.83
C ARG A 361 15.42 2.33 -9.40
N ARG A 362 14.68 1.87 -10.42
CA ARG A 362 14.98 0.62 -11.15
C ARG A 362 16.11 0.76 -12.17
N ALA A 363 16.59 1.97 -12.44
CA ALA A 363 17.90 2.13 -13.04
C ALA A 363 18.95 1.82 -11.97
N PRO A 364 19.87 0.86 -12.17
CA PRO A 364 20.93 0.61 -11.21
C PRO A 364 21.71 1.91 -11.04
N SER A 365 21.59 2.54 -9.88
CA SER A 365 22.48 3.63 -9.54
C SER A 365 23.85 2.99 -9.30
N VAL A 366 24.73 3.10 -10.29
CA VAL A 366 26.15 2.86 -10.06
C VAL A 366 26.64 4.09 -9.30
N SER A 367 26.46 4.08 -7.99
CA SER A 367 27.20 5.00 -7.12
C SER A 367 28.69 4.76 -7.36
N PRO A 368 29.51 5.83 -7.52
CA PRO A 368 30.94 5.66 -7.68
C PRO A 368 31.49 4.94 -6.46
N ARG A 369 32.13 3.79 -6.69
CA ARG A 369 32.75 2.94 -5.66
C ARG A 369 33.71 3.78 -4.82
N GLY A 370 33.31 4.09 -3.60
CA GLY A 370 34.11 4.80 -2.61
C GLY A 370 33.46 4.66 -1.23
N ALA A 371 34.02 3.75 -0.42
CA ALA A 371 33.64 3.35 0.94
C ALA A 371 32.32 2.55 1.09
N THR A 372 32.47 1.24 1.37
CA THR A 372 31.42 0.38 1.91
C THR A 372 30.96 0.96 3.26
N THR A 373 29.71 1.40 3.35
CA THR A 373 29.19 1.98 4.61
C THR A 373 28.29 0.92 5.26
N THR A 374 28.76 0.31 6.35
CA THR A 374 27.95 -0.64 7.12
C THR A 374 27.12 0.12 8.14
N THR A 375 25.80 0.08 8.02
CA THR A 375 24.89 0.67 9.01
C THR A 375 24.47 -0.40 10.01
N ARG A 376 24.57 -0.07 11.30
CA ARG A 376 24.10 -0.93 12.40
C ARG A 376 22.69 -0.52 12.81
N PHE A 377 21.83 -1.51 12.98
CA PHE A 377 20.44 -1.30 13.36
C PHE A 377 20.14 -1.99 14.67
N VAL A 378 19.38 -1.32 15.53
CA VAL A 378 18.86 -1.88 16.78
C VAL A 378 17.34 -1.86 16.67
N SER A 379 16.69 -2.99 16.42
CA SER A 379 15.23 -3.06 16.50
C SER A 379 14.80 -3.22 17.95
N LEU A 380 14.04 -2.28 18.47
CA LEU A 380 13.56 -2.26 19.85
C LEU A 380 12.04 -2.43 19.88
N ASP A 381 11.58 -3.26 20.80
CA ASP A 381 10.17 -3.47 21.08
C ASP A 381 9.92 -3.54 22.60
N LEU A 382 8.76 -3.06 23.04
CA LEU A 382 8.38 -2.95 24.46
C LEU A 382 7.00 -3.58 24.68
N GLU A 383 6.88 -4.41 25.70
CA GLU A 383 5.57 -4.79 26.24
C GLU A 383 5.22 -3.91 27.43
N ALA A 384 3.93 -3.62 27.60
CA ALA A 384 3.42 -2.79 28.68
C ALA A 384 2.23 -3.42 29.42
N THR A 385 2.01 -3.01 30.67
CA THR A 385 0.78 -3.34 31.39
C THR A 385 -0.44 -2.85 30.61
N CYS A 386 -1.48 -3.68 30.51
CA CYS A 386 -2.71 -3.34 29.80
C CYS A 386 -3.95 -3.95 30.46
N SER A 387 -5.14 -3.48 30.05
CA SER A 387 -6.43 -4.03 30.47
C SER A 387 -7.44 -3.96 29.32
N GLU A 388 -8.57 -4.68 29.44
CA GLU A 388 -9.65 -4.65 28.44
C GLU A 388 -10.27 -3.25 28.26
N GLN A 389 -10.16 -2.37 29.27
CA GLN A 389 -10.69 -1.00 29.27
C GLN A 389 -9.56 0.00 28.95
N ASN A 390 -8.99 -0.13 27.75
CA ASN A 390 -7.70 0.46 27.35
C ASN A 390 -7.61 2.00 27.38
N ASN A 391 -8.73 2.73 27.43
CA ASN A 391 -8.73 4.20 27.30
C ASN A 391 -8.36 4.97 28.59
N THR A 392 -8.33 4.32 29.76
CA THR A 392 -8.02 4.99 31.05
C THR A 392 -7.01 4.24 31.91
N PHE A 393 -6.39 3.17 31.40
CA PHE A 393 -5.46 2.33 32.15
C PHE A 393 -4.01 2.82 31.94
N PRO A 394 -3.31 3.31 32.98
CA PRO A 394 -1.91 3.69 32.88
C PRO A 394 -1.02 2.50 32.52
N GLN A 395 -0.34 2.59 31.38
CA GLN A 395 0.56 1.54 30.89
C GLN A 395 1.99 1.74 31.44
N GLU A 396 2.63 0.66 31.84
CA GLU A 396 4.02 0.62 32.32
C GLU A 396 4.79 -0.46 31.58
N VAL A 397 6.01 -0.17 31.11
CA VAL A 397 6.89 -1.16 30.48
C VAL A 397 7.11 -2.35 31.42
N ILE A 398 6.86 -3.56 30.91
CA ILE A 398 7.04 -4.85 31.59
C ILE A 398 8.05 -5.77 30.89
N GLN A 399 8.42 -5.47 29.64
CA GLN A 399 9.53 -6.11 28.95
C GLN A 399 10.17 -5.11 27.97
N LEU A 400 11.50 -5.12 27.88
CA LEU A 400 12.27 -4.42 26.85
C LEU A 400 13.18 -5.41 26.17
N SER A 401 13.02 -5.55 24.85
CA SER A 401 13.86 -6.43 24.05
C SER A 401 14.40 -5.70 22.83
N ALA A 402 15.59 -6.10 22.39
CA ALA A 402 16.21 -5.53 21.20
C ALA A 402 17.05 -6.54 20.42
N THR A 403 17.12 -6.36 19.11
CA THR A 403 17.95 -7.14 18.19
C THR A 403 18.90 -6.19 17.46
N LEU A 404 20.20 -6.42 17.61
CA LEU A 404 21.26 -5.72 16.87
C LEU A 404 21.61 -6.51 15.62
N PHE A 405 21.60 -5.83 14.48
CA PHE A 405 21.95 -6.41 13.19
C PHE A 405 22.63 -5.39 12.27
N GLU A 406 23.35 -5.91 11.28
CA GLU A 406 24.02 -5.12 10.24
C GLU A 406 23.38 -5.39 8.87
N ILE A 407 23.27 -4.34 8.07
CA ILE A 407 22.99 -4.41 6.64
C ILE A 407 24.21 -3.82 5.92
N SER A 408 24.82 -4.61 5.04
CA SER A 408 26.00 -4.18 4.26
C SER A 408 25.69 -4.26 2.76
N ASP A 409 26.34 -3.40 1.98
CA ASP A 409 26.14 -3.33 0.52
C ASP A 409 26.57 -4.62 -0.22
N GLU A 410 27.48 -5.39 0.36
CA GLU A 410 28.10 -6.58 -0.27
C GLU A 410 27.78 -7.91 0.45
N GLY A 411 27.03 -7.86 1.55
CA GLY A 411 26.72 -9.00 2.40
C GLY A 411 25.32 -8.91 2.98
N GLY A 412 24.59 -10.03 2.93
CA GLY A 412 23.24 -10.14 3.49
C GLY A 412 23.17 -9.78 4.98
N PRO A 413 21.95 -9.61 5.51
CA PRO A 413 21.71 -9.23 6.89
C PRO A 413 22.44 -10.15 7.87
N ARG A 414 23.16 -9.56 8.82
CA ARG A 414 23.85 -10.31 9.87
C ARG A 414 23.31 -9.90 11.24
N ALA A 415 22.60 -10.81 11.90
CA ALA A 415 22.28 -10.66 13.32
C ALA A 415 23.58 -10.73 14.14
N ILE A 416 23.74 -9.81 15.09
CA ILE A 416 24.95 -9.66 15.89
C ILE A 416 24.69 -10.06 17.34
N ALA A 417 23.68 -9.47 17.96
CA ALA A 417 23.41 -9.64 19.37
C ALA A 417 21.95 -9.34 19.70
N GLU A 418 21.51 -9.81 20.86
CA GLU A 418 20.18 -9.57 21.38
C GLU A 418 20.25 -9.07 22.82
N PHE A 419 19.25 -8.30 23.22
CA PHE A 419 19.00 -7.86 24.58
C PHE A 419 17.58 -8.22 24.96
N ASP A 420 17.38 -8.75 26.16
CA ASP A 420 16.06 -9.02 26.70
C ASP A 420 16.07 -8.78 28.21
N SER A 421 15.06 -8.05 28.70
CA SER A 421 14.88 -7.80 30.13
C SER A 421 13.42 -7.57 30.46
N TYR A 422 12.89 -8.37 31.38
CA TYR A 422 11.65 -8.03 32.07
C TYR A 422 11.84 -6.75 32.90
N CYS A 423 10.73 -6.07 33.16
CA CYS A 423 10.67 -4.83 33.92
C CYS A 423 9.56 -4.93 34.97
N GLN A 424 9.87 -4.58 36.21
CA GLN A 424 8.89 -4.55 37.28
C GLN A 424 8.07 -3.25 37.23
N PRO A 425 6.74 -3.31 37.04
CA PRO A 425 5.87 -2.14 37.10
C PRO A 425 5.73 -1.61 38.54
N VAL A 426 5.45 -0.31 38.69
CA VAL A 426 5.40 0.36 39.99
C VAL A 426 3.96 0.69 40.40
N ILE A 427 3.12 1.09 39.44
CA ILE A 427 1.73 1.51 39.64
C ILE A 427 0.82 0.27 39.64
N HIS A 428 0.89 -0.53 38.59
CA HIS A 428 0.10 -1.75 38.42
C HIS A 428 0.99 -2.98 38.62
N ARG A 429 1.31 -3.28 39.89
CA ARG A 429 2.20 -4.38 40.26
C ARG A 429 1.65 -5.75 39.90
N GLU A 430 0.33 -5.91 40.01
CA GLU A 430 -0.36 -7.13 39.60
C GLU A 430 -0.82 -6.99 38.15
N LEU A 431 -0.36 -7.92 37.29
CA LEU A 431 -0.75 -8.00 35.89
C LEU A 431 -2.21 -8.45 35.79
N THR A 432 -2.96 -7.83 34.88
CA THR A 432 -4.31 -8.29 34.56
C THR A 432 -4.27 -9.62 33.82
N GLU A 433 -5.36 -10.39 33.89
CA GLU A 433 -5.52 -11.61 33.09
C GLU A 433 -5.39 -11.32 31.59
N PHE A 434 -5.98 -10.20 31.13
CA PHE A 434 -5.84 -9.72 29.76
C PHE A 434 -4.38 -9.48 29.36
N CYS A 435 -3.58 -8.82 30.21
CA CYS A 435 -2.17 -8.55 29.96
C CYS A 435 -1.34 -9.84 29.87
N THR A 436 -1.58 -10.78 30.78
CA THR A 436 -0.92 -12.10 30.78
C THR A 436 -1.32 -12.91 29.54
N SER A 437 -2.60 -12.89 29.18
CA SER A 437 -3.14 -13.59 28.02
C SER A 437 -2.66 -12.98 26.70
N LEU A 438 -2.46 -11.67 26.62
CA LEU A 438 -1.96 -10.97 25.44
C LEU A 438 -0.46 -11.22 25.26
N THR A 439 0.34 -10.88 26.27
CA THR A 439 1.81 -10.84 26.18
C THR A 439 2.49 -12.20 26.45
N GLY A 440 1.80 -13.08 27.18
CA GLY A 440 2.40 -14.30 27.71
C GLY A 440 3.34 -14.11 28.90
N ILE A 441 3.50 -12.87 29.41
CA ILE A 441 4.32 -12.57 30.58
C ILE A 441 3.56 -12.93 31.86
N THR A 442 4.18 -13.70 32.74
CA THR A 442 3.60 -14.12 34.02
C THR A 442 3.93 -13.14 35.14
N GLN A 443 3.10 -13.12 36.18
CA GLN A 443 3.33 -12.31 37.38
C GLN A 443 4.72 -12.58 38.00
N SER A 444 5.13 -13.85 38.06
CA SER A 444 6.45 -14.23 38.62
C SER A 444 7.64 -13.64 37.84
N GLN A 445 7.50 -13.41 36.53
CA GLN A 445 8.55 -12.82 35.71
C GLN A 445 8.75 -11.34 36.03
N VAL A 446 7.67 -10.59 36.25
CA VAL A 446 7.76 -9.15 36.59
C VAL A 446 8.08 -8.91 38.06
N ASP A 447 7.65 -9.79 38.98
CA ASP A 447 7.93 -9.66 40.42
C ASP A 447 9.42 -9.70 40.74
N GLY A 448 10.17 -10.57 40.06
CA GLY A 448 11.62 -10.72 40.21
C GLY A 448 12.45 -9.75 39.34
N ALA A 449 11.81 -8.93 38.52
CA ALA A 449 12.49 -8.11 37.53
C ALA A 449 13.06 -6.80 38.11
N PRO A 450 14.13 -6.24 37.51
CA PRO A 450 14.56 -4.89 37.83
C PRO A 450 13.50 -3.85 37.39
N ARG A 451 13.47 -2.70 38.06
CA ARG A 451 12.63 -1.55 37.64
C ARG A 451 13.19 -0.87 36.39
N LEU A 452 12.35 -0.12 35.68
CA LEU A 452 12.67 0.52 34.39
C LEU A 452 14.02 1.26 34.37
N ARG A 453 14.34 2.09 35.38
CA ARG A 453 15.64 2.80 35.45
C ARG A 453 16.83 1.85 35.34
N ARG A 454 16.76 0.70 36.02
CA ARG A 454 17.83 -0.31 36.03
C ARG A 454 17.85 -1.10 34.72
N VAL A 455 16.68 -1.38 34.14
CA VAL A 455 16.55 -1.98 32.80
C VAL A 455 17.20 -1.10 31.75
N LEU A 456 16.87 0.20 31.71
CA LEU A 456 17.47 1.16 30.78
C LEU A 456 18.98 1.30 30.99
N GLY A 457 19.46 1.32 32.24
CA GLY A 457 20.90 1.31 32.52
C GLY A 457 21.60 -0.02 32.25
N ASN A 458 20.87 -1.15 32.14
CA ASN A 458 21.42 -2.40 31.62
C ASN A 458 21.51 -2.33 30.09
N PHE A 459 20.48 -1.80 29.45
CA PHE A 459 20.41 -1.64 27.99
C PHE A 459 21.48 -0.66 27.48
N GLU A 460 21.69 0.47 28.16
CA GLU A 460 22.78 1.41 27.86
C GLU A 460 24.15 0.74 27.91
N ARG A 461 24.41 -0.07 28.95
CA ARG A 461 25.66 -0.85 29.05
C ARG A 461 25.80 -1.86 27.91
N TRP A 462 24.71 -2.48 27.50
CA TRP A 462 24.72 -3.38 26.34
C TRP A 462 25.04 -2.62 25.05
N LEU A 463 24.47 -1.43 24.83
CA LEU A 463 24.82 -0.57 23.69
C LEU A 463 26.31 -0.13 23.74
N GLN A 464 26.84 0.16 24.92
CA GLN A 464 28.27 0.47 25.11
C GLN A 464 29.17 -0.72 24.79
N GLN A 465 28.79 -1.94 25.21
CA GLN A 465 29.52 -3.17 24.92
C GLN A 465 29.63 -3.46 23.42
N HIS A 466 28.64 -3.04 22.63
CA HIS A 466 28.63 -3.15 21.17
C HIS A 466 29.12 -1.88 20.46
N GLU A 467 29.71 -0.95 21.21
CA GLU A 467 30.30 0.29 20.68
C GLU A 467 29.31 1.17 19.90
N LEU A 468 28.04 1.24 20.32
CA LEU A 468 26.99 1.97 19.60
C LEU A 468 26.74 3.39 20.13
N LEU A 469 27.37 3.78 21.24
CA LEU A 469 27.15 5.10 21.86
C LEU A 469 28.30 6.07 21.62
N GLU A 470 27.95 7.34 21.45
CA GLU A 470 28.85 8.49 21.53
C GLU A 470 29.16 8.86 22.99
N PRO A 471 30.23 9.62 23.28
CA PRO A 471 30.52 10.14 24.62
C PRO A 471 29.38 10.99 25.23
N SER A 472 28.52 11.56 24.39
CA SER A 472 27.32 12.31 24.78
C SER A 472 26.17 11.43 25.29
N GLY A 473 26.27 10.10 25.15
CA GLY A 473 25.23 9.13 25.49
C GLY A 473 24.18 8.90 24.39
N GLY A 474 24.27 9.60 23.26
CA GLY A 474 23.48 9.34 22.06
C GLY A 474 24.02 8.17 21.24
N LEU A 475 23.26 7.69 20.26
CA LEU A 475 23.74 6.70 19.30
C LEU A 475 24.75 7.32 18.34
N LYS A 476 25.72 6.51 17.89
CA LYS A 476 26.68 6.90 16.84
C LYS A 476 25.98 7.16 15.51
N SER A 477 26.64 7.96 14.65
CA SER A 477 26.10 8.32 13.33
C SER A 477 25.90 7.15 12.36
N ASP A 478 26.54 6.00 12.60
CA ASP A 478 26.41 4.76 11.84
C ASP A 478 25.44 3.75 12.49
N ALA A 479 24.71 4.16 13.53
CA ALA A 479 23.75 3.34 14.26
C ALA A 479 22.33 3.95 14.23
N VAL A 480 21.32 3.11 13.99
CA VAL A 480 19.91 3.52 13.93
C VAL A 480 19.05 2.65 14.85
N LEU A 481 18.31 3.30 15.76
CA LEU A 481 17.30 2.63 16.57
C LEU A 481 15.98 2.54 15.80
N LEU A 482 15.43 1.35 15.64
CA LEU A 482 14.18 1.08 14.94
C LEU A 482 13.09 0.72 15.93
N THR A 483 11.88 1.24 15.73
CA THR A 483 10.65 0.78 16.41
C THR A 483 9.59 0.44 15.37
N CYS A 484 8.64 -0.43 15.73
CA CYS A 484 7.55 -0.78 14.81
C CYS A 484 6.65 0.43 14.55
N GLY A 485 6.46 1.31 15.54
CA GLY A 485 5.77 2.60 15.40
C GLY A 485 6.22 3.61 16.45
N SER A 486 5.58 4.79 16.49
CA SER A 486 5.98 5.87 17.40
C SER A 486 5.52 5.71 18.85
N TRP A 487 4.72 4.70 19.21
CA TRP A 487 4.11 4.59 20.55
C TRP A 487 5.15 4.39 21.65
N ASP A 488 6.08 3.46 21.46
CA ASP A 488 7.05 3.03 22.48
C ASP A 488 7.94 4.19 22.95
N LEU A 489 8.62 4.84 22.00
CA LEU A 489 9.59 5.89 22.29
C LEU A 489 9.00 7.31 22.17
N GLY A 490 7.94 7.51 21.39
CA GLY A 490 7.28 8.80 21.28
C GLY A 490 6.26 9.08 22.37
N LYS A 491 5.78 8.05 23.11
CA LYS A 491 4.77 8.22 24.16
C LYS A 491 5.09 7.44 25.44
N LEU A 492 5.15 6.11 25.37
CA LEU A 492 5.20 5.25 26.56
C LEU A 492 6.42 5.55 27.45
N VAL A 493 7.64 5.46 26.90
CA VAL A 493 8.87 5.72 27.66
C VAL A 493 8.94 7.16 28.20
N PRO A 494 8.69 8.22 27.39
CA PRO A 494 8.66 9.59 27.91
C PRO A 494 7.62 9.82 29.01
N ILE A 495 6.41 9.26 28.89
CA ILE A 495 5.37 9.36 29.92
C ILE A 495 5.81 8.67 31.21
N GLN A 496 6.32 7.44 31.11
CA GLN A 496 6.72 6.68 32.29
C GLN A 496 7.93 7.30 33.00
N CYS A 497 8.94 7.80 32.27
CA CYS A 497 10.10 8.47 32.86
C CYS A 497 9.72 9.76 33.62
N ARG A 498 8.78 10.54 33.07
CA ARG A 498 8.28 11.79 33.67
C ARG A 498 7.26 11.57 34.79
N ALA A 499 6.66 10.38 34.90
CA ALA A 499 5.71 10.10 35.96
C ALA A 499 6.39 10.21 37.34
N ASN A 500 5.70 10.79 38.32
CA ASN A 500 6.22 11.01 39.68
C ASN A 500 6.77 9.72 40.32
N SER A 501 6.19 8.56 39.97
CA SER A 501 6.60 7.24 40.44
C SER A 501 8.00 6.79 39.97
N TYR A 502 8.55 7.43 38.93
CA TYR A 502 9.84 7.09 38.32
C TYR A 502 10.83 8.26 38.39
N ASN A 503 10.39 9.44 37.96
CA ASN A 503 11.08 10.72 38.03
C ASN A 503 12.55 10.68 37.55
N PHE A 504 12.75 10.45 36.26
CA PHE A 504 14.05 10.64 35.59
C PHE A 504 13.93 11.09 34.15
N GLU A 505 15.04 11.60 33.61
CA GLU A 505 15.14 12.02 32.22
C GLU A 505 15.21 10.83 31.28
N VAL A 506 14.61 10.95 30.10
CA VAL A 506 14.70 9.93 29.05
C VAL A 506 16.16 9.86 28.59
N PRO A 507 16.79 8.67 28.57
CA PRO A 507 18.17 8.51 28.11
C PRO A 507 18.37 9.00 26.67
N ALA A 508 19.50 9.65 26.39
CA ALA A 508 19.78 10.29 25.10
C ALA A 508 19.66 9.32 23.90
N PHE A 509 20.12 8.07 24.06
CA PHE A 509 20.02 7.04 23.02
C PHE A 509 18.59 6.61 22.64
N LEU A 510 17.57 6.98 23.43
CA LEU A 510 16.14 6.75 23.09
C LEU A 510 15.46 7.98 22.51
N THR A 511 16.16 9.12 22.44
CA THR A 511 15.55 10.37 21.99
C THR A 511 15.45 10.48 20.48
N GLU A 512 16.23 9.69 19.73
CA GLU A 512 16.21 9.65 18.26
C GLU A 512 15.99 8.20 17.78
N TYR A 513 14.92 7.99 17.00
CA TYR A 513 14.55 6.66 16.50
C TYR A 513 13.86 6.73 15.14
N CYS A 514 13.90 5.64 14.38
CA CYS A 514 13.19 5.48 13.11
C CYS A 514 11.89 4.69 13.34
N ASP A 515 10.77 5.25 12.87
CA ASP A 515 9.47 4.61 12.84
C ASP A 515 9.35 3.77 11.55
N VAL A 516 9.47 2.45 11.68
CA VAL A 516 9.46 1.54 10.51
C VAL A 516 8.09 1.49 9.84
N GLN A 517 6.98 1.66 10.57
CA GLN A 517 5.65 1.78 9.99
C GLN A 517 5.54 2.95 9.01
N GLU A 518 6.17 4.08 9.33
CA GLU A 518 6.19 5.23 8.44
C GLU A 518 7.04 4.97 7.19
N VAL A 519 8.25 4.42 7.37
CA VAL A 519 9.12 4.03 6.24
C VAL A 519 8.42 3.01 5.34
N PHE A 520 7.75 2.03 5.95
CA PHE A 520 6.99 1.01 5.24
C PHE A 520 5.78 1.61 4.52
N SER A 521 5.01 2.49 5.16
CA SER A 521 3.87 3.16 4.54
C SER A 521 4.30 4.00 3.33
N ASP A 522 5.41 4.70 3.47
CA ASP A 522 5.99 5.52 2.41
C ASP A 522 6.47 4.67 1.23
N ARG A 523 7.07 3.50 1.49
CA ARG A 523 7.63 2.63 0.44
C ARG A 523 6.62 1.65 -0.17
N TYR A 524 5.70 1.08 0.62
CA TYR A 524 4.86 -0.07 0.23
C TYR A 524 3.35 0.20 0.18
N TRP A 525 2.91 1.40 0.59
CA TRP A 525 1.52 1.91 0.62
C TRP A 525 0.39 0.89 0.77
N THR A 526 -0.32 0.99 1.87
CA THR A 526 -1.42 0.09 2.24
C THR A 526 -2.79 0.76 2.32
N GLY A 527 -2.90 2.04 1.91
CA GLY A 527 -4.14 2.81 1.97
C GLY A 527 -4.38 3.54 3.30
N SER A 528 -3.80 3.09 4.42
CA SER A 528 -3.78 3.80 5.71
C SER A 528 -2.62 3.36 6.61
N ASN A 529 -2.05 4.28 7.41
CA ASN A 529 -1.01 3.94 8.41
C ASN A 529 -1.55 3.02 9.52
N GLU A 530 -2.85 3.11 9.82
CA GLU A 530 -3.54 2.33 10.86
C GLU A 530 -3.58 0.82 10.55
N SER A 531 -3.15 0.40 9.36
CA SER A 531 -3.15 -1.00 8.91
C SER A 531 -1.75 -1.65 8.85
N ASN A 532 -0.68 -0.90 9.14
CA ASN A 532 0.72 -1.37 8.99
C ASN A 532 1.28 -2.04 10.26
N SER A 533 0.51 -2.91 10.89
CA SER A 533 1.05 -3.72 11.99
C SER A 533 2.27 -4.52 11.52
N LEU A 534 3.12 -4.93 12.46
CA LEU A 534 4.27 -5.77 12.15
C LEU A 534 3.88 -7.03 11.36
N GLY A 535 2.72 -7.61 11.68
CA GLY A 535 2.15 -8.75 10.96
C GLY A 535 1.80 -8.43 9.50
N THR A 536 1.18 -7.28 9.24
CA THR A 536 0.88 -6.83 7.86
C THR A 536 2.15 -6.59 7.06
N MET A 537 3.14 -5.94 7.67
CA MET A 537 4.44 -5.68 7.01
C MET A 537 5.15 -6.99 6.65
N ALA A 538 5.23 -7.92 7.61
CA ALA A 538 5.87 -9.21 7.42
C ALA A 538 5.17 -10.03 6.31
N ALA A 539 3.84 -10.14 6.36
CA ALA A 539 3.07 -10.87 5.35
C ALA A 539 3.29 -10.31 3.94
N ARG A 540 3.34 -8.98 3.80
CA ARG A 540 3.50 -8.31 2.50
C ARG A 540 4.91 -8.43 1.92
N LEU A 541 5.93 -8.57 2.77
CA LEU A 541 7.31 -8.79 2.35
C LEU A 541 7.68 -10.29 2.27
N GLY A 542 6.74 -11.20 2.52
CA GLY A 542 7.02 -12.64 2.58
C GLY A 542 7.94 -13.04 3.73
N VAL A 543 8.03 -12.22 4.78
CA VAL A 543 8.84 -12.48 5.96
C VAL A 543 8.10 -13.43 6.89
N ARG A 544 8.71 -14.58 7.18
CA ARG A 544 8.18 -15.53 8.15
C ARG A 544 8.41 -14.98 9.56
N ARG A 545 7.33 -14.83 10.32
CA ARG A 545 7.39 -14.42 11.72
C ARG A 545 8.02 -15.50 12.59
N ALA A 546 8.93 -15.10 13.46
CA ALA A 546 9.76 -15.97 14.29
C ALA A 546 9.04 -16.46 15.56
N GLY A 547 7.98 -15.78 16.00
CA GLY A 547 7.33 -16.10 17.28
C GLY A 547 5.92 -15.57 17.46
N ARG A 548 5.47 -15.62 18.72
CA ARG A 548 4.14 -15.16 19.17
C ARG A 548 4.08 -13.63 19.08
N ALA A 549 2.97 -13.09 18.58
CA ALA A 549 2.72 -11.65 18.63
C ALA A 549 2.54 -11.16 20.07
N HIS A 550 2.95 -9.92 20.35
CA HIS A 550 2.99 -9.35 21.70
C HIS A 550 4.02 -10.04 22.59
N ASN A 551 5.17 -10.36 22.01
CA ASN A 551 6.33 -10.80 22.76
C ASN A 551 7.51 -9.98 22.28
N ALA A 552 7.98 -9.04 23.10
CA ALA A 552 8.96 -8.04 22.68
C ALA A 552 10.20 -8.62 21.96
N MET A 553 10.71 -9.77 22.38
CA MET A 553 11.86 -10.40 21.70
C MET A 553 11.49 -10.96 20.31
N SER A 554 10.32 -11.60 20.19
CA SER A 554 9.82 -12.09 18.91
C SER A 554 9.50 -10.94 17.95
N ASP A 555 8.83 -9.90 18.45
CA ASP A 555 8.48 -8.72 17.67
C ASP A 555 9.72 -7.89 17.28
N SER A 556 10.73 -7.79 18.15
CA SER A 556 12.03 -7.19 17.81
C SER A 556 12.76 -7.93 16.67
N ARG A 557 12.75 -9.28 16.68
CA ARG A 557 13.33 -10.10 15.60
C ARG A 557 12.55 -9.96 14.29
N ASP A 558 11.22 -10.00 14.39
CA ASP A 558 10.33 -9.82 13.25
C ASP A 558 10.53 -8.43 12.61
N LEU A 559 10.70 -7.39 13.43
CA LEU A 559 10.99 -6.03 12.98
C LEU A 559 12.35 -5.93 12.28
N ALA A 560 13.38 -6.60 12.82
CA ALA A 560 14.68 -6.71 12.16
C ALA A 560 14.55 -7.39 10.78
N ALA A 561 13.84 -8.52 10.71
CA ALA A 561 13.62 -9.25 9.47
C ALA A 561 12.81 -8.43 8.43
N VAL A 562 11.83 -7.65 8.89
CA VAL A 562 11.10 -6.69 8.05
C VAL A 562 12.04 -5.61 7.52
N ALA A 563 12.82 -4.93 8.37
CA ALA A 563 13.75 -3.89 7.94
C ALA A 563 14.79 -4.42 6.93
N VAL A 564 15.28 -5.63 7.15
CA VAL A 564 16.16 -6.36 6.24
C VAL A 564 15.51 -6.64 4.90
N ALA A 565 14.28 -7.17 4.90
CA ALA A 565 13.55 -7.43 3.67
C ALA A 565 13.23 -6.13 2.91
N MET A 566 12.94 -5.05 3.64
CA MET A 566 12.76 -3.72 3.05
C MET A 566 14.04 -3.22 2.38
N ALA A 567 15.20 -3.38 3.04
CA ALA A 567 16.49 -2.99 2.47
C ALA A 567 16.83 -3.83 1.23
N ALA A 568 16.57 -5.14 1.26
CA ALA A 568 16.74 -6.04 0.11
C ALA A 568 15.85 -5.65 -1.08
N ASP A 569 14.68 -5.05 -0.83
CA ASP A 569 13.81 -4.47 -1.87
C ASP A 569 14.18 -3.00 -2.23
N GLY A 570 15.40 -2.57 -1.92
CA GLY A 570 15.95 -1.26 -2.30
C GLY A 570 15.51 -0.09 -1.41
N CYS A 571 15.15 -0.35 -0.14
CA CYS A 571 14.96 0.70 0.85
C CYS A 571 16.30 1.19 1.39
N GLU A 572 16.81 2.29 0.82
CA GLU A 572 18.13 2.85 1.13
C GLU A 572 18.17 3.74 2.40
N SER A 573 17.02 4.10 2.99
CA SER A 573 16.97 5.11 4.06
C SER A 573 16.01 4.75 5.20
N PHE A 574 16.48 4.89 6.44
CA PHE A 574 15.73 4.75 7.69
C PHE A 574 15.83 6.03 8.53
N PRO A 575 15.04 7.08 8.21
CA PRO A 575 15.15 8.40 8.84
C PRO A 575 14.72 8.40 10.32
N THR A 576 15.49 9.06 11.17
CA THR A 576 15.21 9.21 12.61
C THR A 576 14.40 10.47 12.93
N ARG A 577 13.63 10.44 14.03
CA ARG A 577 12.85 11.55 14.60
C ARG A 577 13.12 11.71 16.08
N ARG A 578 12.81 12.88 16.66
CA ARG A 578 12.97 13.16 18.10
C ARG A 578 11.74 12.81 18.96
N ALA A 579 11.98 12.32 20.18
CA ALA A 579 10.97 11.75 21.08
C ALA A 579 10.08 12.75 21.87
N GLU A 580 10.44 14.03 22.09
CA GLU A 580 9.56 15.22 22.35
C GLU A 580 10.25 16.40 23.08
N GLY A 581 9.87 17.65 22.73
CA GLY A 581 10.12 18.87 23.52
C GLY A 581 9.91 20.20 22.75
N ARG A 582 8.75 20.85 22.96
CA ARG A 582 8.24 22.10 22.33
C ARG A 582 8.00 22.05 20.82
N GLU A 583 7.07 22.87 20.37
CA GLU A 583 6.71 23.14 18.98
C GLU A 583 7.95 23.53 18.13
N GLY A 584 8.77 22.55 17.76
CA GLY A 584 9.43 22.57 16.46
C GLY A 584 8.32 22.45 15.41
N PRO A 585 8.48 23.05 14.21
CA PRO A 585 7.49 22.92 13.16
C PRO A 585 7.20 21.43 13.04
N ARG A 586 5.92 21.04 13.25
CA ARG A 586 5.42 19.67 13.05
C ARG A 586 6.29 19.02 12.00
N SER A 587 6.89 17.86 12.27
CA SER A 587 7.49 17.05 11.23
C SER A 587 6.43 16.97 10.13
N ARG A 588 6.56 17.83 9.12
CA ARG A 588 5.64 17.90 8.00
C ARG A 588 6.11 16.73 7.17
N GLY A 589 5.67 15.54 7.60
CA GLY A 589 5.37 14.48 6.67
C GLY A 589 4.66 15.14 5.50
N TRP A 590 5.12 14.74 4.32
CA TRP A 590 4.61 15.00 2.99
C TRP A 590 3.26 15.72 2.92
N PRO A 591 3.13 16.70 2.01
CA PRO A 591 2.04 17.66 2.00
C PRO A 591 0.67 17.05 2.33
N ASP A 592 0.08 17.49 3.45
CA ASP A 592 -1.28 17.17 3.90
C ASP A 592 -2.27 17.25 2.73
N ALA A 593 -3.32 16.43 2.73
CA ALA A 593 -4.40 16.37 1.73
C ALA A 593 -5.08 17.72 1.40
N SER A 594 -4.73 18.81 2.09
CA SER A 594 -5.04 20.21 1.81
C SER A 594 -4.21 20.81 0.65
N VAL A 595 -3.04 20.25 0.36
CA VAL A 595 -2.05 20.73 -0.62
C VAL A 595 -2.36 20.24 -2.03
N ALA A 596 -2.51 18.93 -2.20
CA ALA A 596 -2.98 18.35 -3.45
C ALA A 596 -4.40 18.86 -3.77
N ARG A 597 -5.21 19.18 -2.74
CA ARG A 597 -6.47 19.89 -2.91
C ARG A 597 -6.30 21.31 -3.44
N ALA A 598 -5.35 22.09 -2.90
CA ALA A 598 -5.03 23.41 -3.42
C ALA A 598 -4.51 23.33 -4.87
N ALA A 599 -3.64 22.37 -5.19
CA ALA A 599 -3.13 22.15 -6.55
C ALA A 599 -4.23 21.87 -7.57
N LEU A 600 -5.15 20.97 -7.21
CA LEU A 600 -6.29 20.59 -8.05
C LEU A 600 -7.33 21.71 -8.18
N LEU A 601 -7.54 22.53 -7.13
CA LEU A 601 -8.49 23.65 -7.14
C LEU A 601 -7.94 24.93 -7.81
N LEU A 602 -6.62 25.13 -7.77
CA LEU A 602 -5.91 26.23 -8.43
C LEU A 602 -5.70 25.97 -9.92
N HIS A 603 -5.95 24.74 -10.40
CA HIS A 603 -5.91 24.40 -11.80
C HIS A 603 -6.90 25.26 -12.61
N GLY A 604 -6.37 26.23 -13.34
CA GLY A 604 -7.14 27.09 -14.25
C GLY A 604 -7.78 28.35 -13.64
N ARG A 605 -7.57 28.66 -12.35
CA ARG A 605 -8.03 29.92 -11.72
C ARG A 605 -6.91 30.97 -11.64
N ASP A 606 -7.26 32.25 -11.63
CA ASP A 606 -6.29 33.30 -11.31
C ASP A 606 -6.07 33.40 -9.79
N ALA A 607 -4.98 34.09 -9.41
CA ALA A 607 -4.55 34.19 -8.02
C ALA A 607 -5.55 34.90 -7.09
N ALA A 608 -6.38 35.81 -7.61
CA ALA A 608 -7.34 36.59 -6.82
C ALA A 608 -8.62 35.80 -6.53
N GLU A 609 -9.12 35.02 -7.49
CA GLU A 609 -10.29 34.15 -7.31
C GLU A 609 -10.01 33.02 -6.31
N ALA A 610 -8.84 32.41 -6.40
CA ALA A 610 -8.38 31.39 -5.47
C ALA A 610 -8.39 31.90 -4.02
N GLN A 611 -7.87 33.12 -3.81
CA GLN A 611 -7.77 33.73 -2.49
C GLN A 611 -9.14 34.04 -1.89
N LYS A 612 -10.12 34.48 -2.70
CA LYS A 612 -11.48 34.82 -2.25
C LYS A 612 -12.28 33.58 -1.84
N TRP A 613 -12.16 32.48 -2.58
CA TRP A 613 -12.83 31.22 -2.26
C TRP A 613 -12.24 30.55 -1.01
N MET A 614 -10.91 30.52 -0.85
CA MET A 614 -10.25 29.99 0.35
C MET A 614 -10.73 30.69 1.63
N GLN A 615 -11.08 31.98 1.55
CA GLN A 615 -11.66 32.71 2.66
C GLN A 615 -13.12 32.31 2.95
N GLY A 616 -13.90 32.01 1.90
CA GLY A 616 -15.31 31.61 2.00
C GLY A 616 -15.55 30.26 2.67
N ILE A 617 -14.68 29.27 2.44
CA ILE A 617 -14.80 27.92 3.05
C ILE A 617 -14.21 27.81 4.46
N GLY A 618 -13.88 28.94 5.11
CA GLY A 618 -13.40 28.93 6.49
C GLY A 618 -11.98 28.36 6.65
N TRP A 619 -11.11 28.44 5.64
CA TRP A 619 -9.68 28.14 5.80
C TRP A 619 -9.07 29.15 6.78
N ARG A 620 -8.77 28.71 8.02
CA ARG A 620 -8.41 29.59 9.16
C ARG A 620 -6.92 29.61 9.53
N ARG A 621 -6.07 28.78 8.92
CA ARG A 621 -4.62 28.77 9.22
C ARG A 621 -3.90 29.91 8.50
N ASN A 622 -3.38 30.87 9.27
CA ASN A 622 -2.67 32.05 8.77
C ASN A 622 -1.36 31.71 8.01
N GLU A 623 -0.74 30.56 8.29
CA GLU A 623 0.48 30.12 7.60
C GLU A 623 0.21 29.66 6.15
N ASP A 624 -0.84 28.86 5.94
CA ASP A 624 -1.19 28.32 4.61
C ASP A 624 -1.61 29.43 3.63
N LYS A 625 -2.29 30.48 4.11
CA LYS A 625 -2.64 31.67 3.31
C LYS A 625 -1.40 32.45 2.84
N LYS A 626 -0.38 32.56 3.69
CA LYS A 626 0.91 33.19 3.33
C LYS A 626 1.70 32.33 2.35
N VAL A 627 1.63 31.00 2.48
CA VAL A 627 2.27 30.03 1.59
C VAL A 627 1.65 30.09 0.19
N VAL A 628 0.32 29.98 0.08
CA VAL A 628 -0.37 30.05 -1.21
C VAL A 628 -0.20 31.42 -1.86
N LYS A 629 -0.24 32.51 -1.09
CA LYS A 629 0.09 33.85 -1.60
C LYS A 629 1.56 33.93 -2.06
N ALA A 630 2.52 33.34 -1.35
CA ALA A 630 3.91 33.31 -1.80
C ALA A 630 4.09 32.49 -3.09
N CYS A 631 3.40 31.35 -3.22
CA CYS A 631 3.40 30.52 -4.43
C CYS A 631 2.81 31.26 -5.63
N LEU A 632 1.70 31.98 -5.42
CA LEU A 632 0.94 32.63 -6.48
C LEU A 632 1.43 34.06 -6.83
N THR A 633 2.11 34.73 -5.89
CA THR A 633 2.46 36.17 -6.03
C THR A 633 3.97 36.43 -6.09
N ALA A 634 4.83 35.51 -5.61
CA ALA A 634 6.27 35.78 -5.48
C ALA A 634 7.16 35.03 -6.50
N PHE A 635 6.65 34.04 -7.22
CA PHE A 635 7.43 33.35 -8.27
C PHE A 635 6.54 33.10 -9.49
N ARG A 636 6.99 33.57 -10.66
CA ARG A 636 6.30 33.28 -11.93
C ARG A 636 6.64 31.90 -12.53
N ALA A 637 7.62 31.16 -12.00
CA ALA A 637 7.92 29.80 -12.47
C ALA A 637 8.67 28.94 -11.43
N PHE A 638 8.18 27.75 -11.14
CA PHE A 638 9.00 26.66 -10.60
C PHE A 638 10.25 26.47 -11.49
N PRO A 639 11.44 26.16 -10.93
CA PRO A 639 12.65 26.07 -11.74
C PRO A 639 12.47 25.05 -12.87
N THR A 640 13.00 25.36 -14.05
CA THR A 640 13.03 24.43 -15.18
C THR A 640 14.32 23.60 -15.12
N LYS A 641 14.43 22.58 -15.96
CA LYS A 641 15.66 21.79 -16.08
C LYS A 641 16.89 22.61 -16.49
N ASP A 642 16.67 23.79 -17.08
CA ASP A 642 17.72 24.70 -17.55
C ASP A 642 18.11 25.75 -16.50
N ALA A 643 17.51 25.71 -15.30
CA ALA A 643 17.86 26.60 -14.19
C ALA A 643 19.31 26.36 -13.73
N THR A 644 20.01 27.46 -13.45
CA THR A 644 21.37 27.42 -12.92
C THR A 644 21.39 26.86 -11.48
N ILE A 645 22.55 26.34 -11.07
CA ILE A 645 22.78 25.85 -9.69
C ILE A 645 22.43 26.93 -8.65
N THR A 646 22.81 28.18 -8.92
CA THR A 646 22.52 29.33 -8.06
C THR A 646 21.01 29.59 -7.93
N GLU A 647 20.26 29.48 -9.03
CA GLU A 647 18.79 29.63 -9.01
C GLU A 647 18.11 28.50 -8.24
N MET A 648 18.59 27.27 -8.40
CA MET A 648 18.08 26.10 -7.66
C MET A 648 18.34 26.21 -6.15
N ALA A 649 19.57 26.57 -5.76
CA ALA A 649 19.93 26.77 -4.35
C ALA A 649 19.16 27.95 -3.72
N ALA A 650 18.98 29.05 -4.47
CA ALA A 650 18.19 30.19 -4.04
C ALA A 650 16.71 29.85 -3.86
N TYR A 651 16.15 29.09 -4.80
CA TYR A 651 14.78 28.58 -4.72
C TYR A 651 14.60 27.72 -3.47
N LYS A 652 15.51 26.76 -3.22
CA LYS A 652 15.43 25.90 -2.02
C LYS A 652 15.48 26.70 -0.72
N ARG A 653 16.33 27.72 -0.60
CA ARG A 653 16.40 28.57 0.59
C ARG A 653 15.12 29.37 0.86
N PHE A 654 14.47 29.86 -0.20
CA PHE A 654 13.25 30.66 -0.09
C PHE A 654 12.06 29.80 0.31
N VAL A 655 11.92 28.66 -0.37
CA VAL A 655 10.83 27.73 -0.11
C VAL A 655 11.06 27.02 1.24
N GLY A 656 12.31 26.69 1.55
CA GLY A 656 12.77 26.06 2.78
C GLY A 656 12.12 24.68 2.98
N HIS A 657 11.66 24.41 4.20
CA HIS A 657 10.92 23.20 4.57
C HIS A 657 9.62 22.95 3.78
N ARG A 658 9.24 23.85 2.85
CA ARG A 658 8.06 23.74 1.99
C ARG A 658 8.40 23.24 0.59
N LEU A 659 9.64 22.83 0.33
CA LEU A 659 10.11 22.43 -1.00
C LEU A 659 9.27 21.28 -1.57
N ASP A 660 9.02 20.25 -0.76
CA ASP A 660 8.20 19.11 -1.16
C ASP A 660 6.75 19.50 -1.45
N PHE A 661 6.24 20.55 -0.79
CA PHE A 661 4.92 21.12 -1.06
C PHE A 661 4.86 21.77 -2.45
N HIS A 662 5.90 22.49 -2.89
CA HIS A 662 5.94 23.08 -4.23
C HIS A 662 6.14 22.05 -5.34
N ILE A 663 7.01 21.06 -5.13
CA ILE A 663 7.24 19.98 -6.11
C ILE A 663 5.93 19.24 -6.36
N CYS A 664 5.22 18.87 -5.29
CA CYS A 664 3.93 18.18 -5.39
C CYS A 664 2.88 19.02 -6.13
N LEU A 665 2.81 20.32 -5.85
CA LEU A 665 1.91 21.26 -6.51
C LEU A 665 2.16 21.36 -8.03
N GLU A 666 3.43 21.45 -8.45
CA GLU A 666 3.79 21.58 -9.86
C GLU A 666 3.61 20.30 -10.66
N SER A 667 4.01 19.15 -10.09
CA SER A 667 3.74 17.83 -10.66
C SER A 667 2.23 17.59 -10.80
N ALA A 668 1.45 18.02 -9.81
CA ALA A 668 0.00 17.94 -9.84
C ALA A 668 -0.62 18.77 -10.99
N LEU A 669 -0.17 20.02 -11.15
CA LEU A 669 -0.63 20.91 -12.21
C LEU A 669 -0.23 20.39 -13.60
N ALA A 670 0.96 19.80 -13.74
CA ALA A 670 1.39 19.20 -15.00
C ALA A 670 0.56 17.96 -15.37
N CYS A 671 0.27 17.09 -14.41
CA CYS A 671 -0.64 15.96 -14.60
C CYS A 671 -2.04 16.39 -15.03
N ALA A 672 -2.57 17.47 -14.45
CA ALA A 672 -3.87 17.99 -14.85
C ALA A 672 -3.89 18.55 -16.29
N ARG A 673 -2.77 19.08 -16.78
CA ARG A 673 -2.65 19.63 -18.15
C ARG A 673 -2.39 18.58 -19.22
N GLY A 674 -1.48 17.63 -18.94
CA GLY A 674 -0.96 16.69 -19.94
C GLY A 674 -1.28 15.22 -19.65
N GLY A 675 -1.92 14.92 -18.52
CA GLY A 675 -2.05 13.57 -18.00
C GLY A 675 -0.83 13.11 -17.19
N TRP A 676 -1.00 11.95 -16.55
CA TRP A 676 0.09 11.26 -15.84
C TRP A 676 1.24 10.94 -16.82
N LEU A 677 2.49 11.03 -16.34
CA LEU A 677 3.72 10.87 -17.14
C LEU A 677 3.90 11.82 -18.36
N SER A 678 3.12 12.90 -18.45
CA SER A 678 3.40 13.95 -19.44
C SER A 678 4.79 14.57 -19.27
N ASP A 679 5.37 15.11 -20.34
CA ASP A 679 6.69 15.75 -20.33
C ASP A 679 6.83 16.78 -19.20
N GLY A 680 5.79 17.60 -18.97
CA GLY A 680 5.79 18.59 -17.89
C GLY A 680 5.77 17.98 -16.50
N HIS A 681 5.06 16.86 -16.30
CA HIS A 681 5.11 16.13 -15.03
C HIS A 681 6.47 15.46 -14.85
N VAL A 682 7.06 14.95 -15.94
CA VAL A 682 8.40 14.37 -15.93
C VAL A 682 9.45 15.38 -15.50
N GLU A 683 9.39 16.58 -16.07
CA GLU A 683 10.28 17.69 -15.79
C GLU A 683 10.15 18.24 -14.36
N ALA A 684 8.93 18.47 -13.87
CA ALA A 684 8.70 18.99 -12.51
C ALA A 684 9.33 18.12 -11.42
N GLU A 685 9.19 16.79 -11.53
CA GLU A 685 9.82 15.85 -10.59
C GLU A 685 11.34 15.84 -10.70
N ARG A 686 11.90 15.87 -11.93
CA ARG A 686 13.35 15.84 -12.15
C ARG A 686 14.03 17.07 -11.54
N VAL A 687 13.42 18.24 -11.73
CA VAL A 687 13.89 19.48 -11.12
C VAL A 687 13.69 19.45 -9.60
N GLY A 688 12.57 18.91 -9.12
CA GLY A 688 12.33 18.70 -7.70
C GLY A 688 13.40 17.83 -7.02
N GLU A 689 13.84 16.76 -7.68
CA GLU A 689 14.90 15.88 -7.19
C GLU A 689 16.26 16.58 -7.15
N ALA A 690 16.62 17.31 -8.20
CA ALA A 690 17.81 18.16 -8.20
C ALA A 690 17.77 19.20 -7.05
N LEU A 691 16.62 19.82 -6.80
CA LEU A 691 16.42 20.72 -5.67
C LEU A 691 16.64 19.99 -4.32
N ARG A 692 16.18 18.73 -4.17
CA ARG A 692 16.39 17.96 -2.93
C ARG A 692 17.86 17.69 -2.62
N GLN A 693 18.71 17.54 -3.63
CA GLN A 693 20.15 17.27 -3.46
C GLN A 693 20.93 18.44 -2.85
N PHE A 694 20.45 19.68 -2.99
CA PHE A 694 21.07 20.83 -2.33
C PHE A 694 20.88 20.73 -0.80
N ARG A 695 21.98 20.84 -0.04
CA ARG A 695 21.89 20.90 1.43
C ARG A 695 21.11 22.14 1.87
N ASP A 696 20.46 22.05 3.03
CA ASP A 696 20.01 23.24 3.74
C ASP A 696 21.25 23.98 4.22
N LEU A 697 21.75 24.89 3.39
CA LEU A 697 22.91 25.71 3.70
C LEU A 697 22.49 26.79 4.72
N GLU A 698 23.20 26.85 5.84
CA GLU A 698 23.05 27.92 6.84
C GLU A 698 24.10 29.04 6.62
N PRO A 699 23.72 30.33 6.79
CA PRO A 699 24.63 31.47 6.83
C PRO A 699 25.88 31.23 7.65
N LEU A 700 27.02 31.04 6.97
CA LEU A 700 28.32 31.03 7.63
C LEU A 700 28.55 32.40 8.26
N ALA A 701 28.43 33.46 7.45
CA ALA A 701 28.54 34.85 7.89
C ALA A 701 27.26 35.33 8.61
N GLY A 702 27.15 34.99 9.90
CA GLY A 702 26.10 35.49 10.78
C GLY A 702 26.19 37.00 11.04
N GLY A 703 25.09 37.61 11.53
CA GLY A 703 25.06 39.05 11.82
C GLY A 703 26.12 39.46 12.85
N GLU A 704 26.28 38.67 13.91
CA GLU A 704 27.30 38.90 14.94
C GLU A 704 28.73 38.86 14.36
N TRP A 705 29.00 37.87 13.49
CA TRP A 705 30.30 37.74 12.82
C TRP A 705 30.59 38.94 11.91
N ILE A 706 29.61 39.37 11.12
CA ILE A 706 29.76 40.55 10.24
C ILE A 706 30.01 41.80 11.09
N MET A 707 29.27 42.00 12.18
CA MET A 707 29.46 43.14 13.09
C MET A 707 30.87 43.17 13.68
N GLN A 708 31.40 42.02 14.13
CA GLN A 708 32.76 41.92 14.68
C GLN A 708 33.84 42.24 13.63
N ARG A 709 33.65 41.83 12.37
CA ARG A 709 34.61 42.07 11.27
C ARG A 709 34.53 43.48 10.67
N THR A 710 33.35 44.09 10.66
CA THR A 710 33.08 45.34 9.93
C THR A 710 32.90 46.56 10.83
N GLY A 711 32.61 46.35 12.12
CA GLY A 711 32.22 47.41 13.05
C GLY A 711 30.82 47.99 12.79
N LEU A 712 30.03 47.40 11.89
CA LEU A 712 28.67 47.86 11.60
C LEU A 712 27.74 47.64 12.80
N GLU A 713 26.86 48.60 13.05
CA GLU A 713 25.76 48.44 14.01
C GLU A 713 24.54 47.77 13.36
N LYS A 714 23.60 47.32 14.21
CA LYS A 714 22.33 46.75 13.73
C LYS A 714 21.54 47.79 12.95
N GLY A 715 21.33 47.53 11.66
CA GLY A 715 20.59 48.43 10.78
C GLY A 715 20.46 47.90 9.35
N LYS A 716 19.89 48.71 8.47
CA LYS A 716 19.62 48.36 7.06
C LYS A 716 20.88 47.88 6.32
N ARG A 717 22.03 48.53 6.56
CA ARG A 717 23.31 48.21 5.92
C ARG A 717 23.83 46.82 6.32
N LEU A 718 23.80 46.49 7.61
CA LEU A 718 24.16 45.15 8.10
C LEU A 718 23.26 44.06 7.50
N GLY A 719 21.94 44.30 7.47
CA GLY A 719 20.99 43.36 6.88
C GLY A 719 21.26 43.10 5.39
N ARG A 720 21.60 44.15 4.65
CA ARG A 720 21.90 44.09 3.21
C ARG A 720 23.24 43.43 2.89
N LEU A 721 24.27 43.71 3.68
CA LEU A 721 25.56 43.04 3.54
C LEU A 721 25.45 41.55 3.83
N LYS A 722 24.65 41.18 4.84
CA LYS A 722 24.34 39.78 5.15
C LYS A 722 23.68 39.06 3.97
N GLU A 723 22.73 39.69 3.29
CA GLU A 723 22.08 39.14 2.09
C GLU A 723 23.09 38.96 0.93
N TRP A 724 23.97 39.94 0.72
CA TRP A 724 24.95 39.92 -0.38
C TRP A 724 26.05 38.86 -0.16
N LEU A 725 26.61 38.79 1.04
CA LEU A 725 27.60 37.76 1.40
C LEU A 725 27.01 36.36 1.27
N TRP A 726 25.76 36.16 1.71
CA TRP A 726 25.10 34.88 1.57
C TRP A 726 24.89 34.45 0.12
N LYS A 727 24.54 35.40 -0.76
CA LYS A 727 24.49 35.16 -2.20
C LYS A 727 25.83 34.67 -2.74
N LEU A 728 26.92 35.35 -2.37
CA LEU A 728 28.27 35.00 -2.82
C LEU A 728 28.75 33.68 -2.24
N GLN A 729 28.36 33.33 -1.02
CA GLN A 729 28.62 32.01 -0.44
C GLN A 729 28.09 30.90 -1.34
N ILE A 730 26.85 31.04 -1.84
CA ILE A 730 26.21 30.05 -2.70
C ILE A 730 26.87 30.04 -4.09
N GLU A 731 27.10 31.22 -4.68
CA GLU A 731 27.68 31.32 -6.03
C GLU A 731 29.11 30.79 -6.13
N ARG A 732 29.88 30.93 -5.05
CA ARG A 732 31.28 30.52 -4.98
C ARG A 732 31.46 29.18 -4.27
N GLY A 733 30.38 28.58 -3.75
CA GLY A 733 30.40 27.29 -3.07
C GLY A 733 31.22 27.30 -1.77
N CYS A 734 31.24 28.40 -1.03
CA CYS A 734 32.08 28.51 0.17
C CYS A 734 31.51 27.67 1.33
N GLU A 735 32.41 26.98 2.03
CA GLU A 735 32.08 26.08 3.13
C GLU A 735 32.63 26.60 4.49
N THR A 736 33.50 27.61 4.47
CA THR A 736 34.18 28.12 5.66
C THR A 736 34.01 29.62 5.89
N LEU A 737 34.11 30.05 7.16
CA LEU A 737 34.11 31.46 7.54
C LEU A 737 35.34 32.23 7.01
N GLU A 738 36.42 31.52 6.71
CA GLU A 738 37.66 32.10 6.17
C GLU A 738 37.45 32.55 4.71
N GLU A 739 36.84 31.71 3.88
CA GLU A 739 36.43 32.05 2.51
C GLU A 739 35.44 33.22 2.50
N MET A 740 34.52 33.27 3.47
CA MET A 740 33.61 34.40 3.65
C MET A 740 34.34 35.70 4.03
N GLY A 741 35.44 35.59 4.78
CA GLY A 741 36.33 36.71 5.08
C GLY A 741 36.99 37.27 3.82
N ALA A 742 37.52 36.39 2.97
CA ALA A 742 38.14 36.80 1.71
C ALA A 742 37.13 37.50 0.77
N ILE A 743 35.89 37.00 0.71
CA ILE A 743 34.82 37.63 -0.06
C ILE A 743 34.47 39.02 0.49
N LEU A 744 34.38 39.15 1.83
CA LEU A 744 34.07 40.42 2.47
C LEU A 744 35.15 41.49 2.18
N ASP A 745 36.40 41.08 2.05
CA ASP A 745 37.53 41.96 1.73
C ASP A 745 37.57 42.35 0.24
N GLU A 746 36.99 41.53 -0.65
CA GLU A 746 36.92 41.77 -2.10
C GLU A 746 35.79 42.74 -2.50
N ILE A 747 34.67 42.72 -1.77
CA ILE A 747 33.48 43.51 -2.14
C ILE A 747 33.50 44.92 -1.55
N ASP A 748 33.03 45.91 -2.32
CA ASP A 748 32.88 47.29 -1.83
C ASP A 748 31.59 47.47 -1.02
N TRP A 749 31.65 47.04 0.24
CA TRP A 749 30.57 47.24 1.21
C TRP A 749 30.73 48.54 2.02
N ARG A 750 31.86 49.25 1.92
CA ARG A 750 32.17 50.44 2.77
C ARG A 750 31.60 51.73 2.19
N GLU A 751 31.71 51.94 0.87
CA GLU A 751 31.35 53.22 0.24
C GLU A 751 30.16 53.10 -0.72
N GLY A 752 29.67 51.89 -1.00
CA GLY A 752 28.54 51.66 -1.90
C GLY A 752 27.15 52.07 -1.38
N ASP A 753 26.24 52.37 -2.32
CA ASP A 753 24.81 52.53 -2.07
C ASP A 753 24.17 51.20 -1.68
N VAL A 754 23.67 51.14 -0.46
CA VAL A 754 23.04 49.96 0.18
C VAL A 754 21.84 49.46 -0.62
N ASP A 755 21.12 50.35 -1.31
CA ASP A 755 19.94 49.94 -2.08
C ASP A 755 20.29 49.33 -3.43
N ALA A 756 21.49 49.63 -3.96
CA ALA A 756 22.02 49.10 -5.21
C ALA A 756 22.81 47.77 -5.05
N TRP A 757 23.10 47.35 -3.81
CA TRP A 757 23.80 46.10 -3.55
C TRP A 757 23.05 44.87 -4.10
N PRO A 758 23.77 43.88 -4.66
CA PRO A 758 23.18 42.67 -5.20
C PRO A 758 22.26 42.00 -4.18
N ARG A 759 20.99 41.88 -4.56
CA ARG A 759 19.96 41.25 -3.73
C ARG A 759 19.80 39.80 -4.13
N PHE A 760 19.46 38.97 -3.14
CA PHE A 760 19.02 37.60 -3.37
C PHE A 760 17.71 37.54 -4.19
N LEU A 761 16.90 38.61 -4.16
CA LEU A 761 15.60 38.72 -4.83
C LEU A 761 15.49 40.00 -5.67
N GLN A 762 16.12 39.95 -6.83
CA GLN A 762 15.61 40.59 -8.05
C GLN A 762 15.80 39.60 -9.21
N LEU A 763 15.11 38.45 -9.14
CA LEU A 763 14.82 37.68 -10.34
C LEU A 763 13.71 38.46 -11.08
N LYS A 764 14.01 38.91 -12.30
CA LYS A 764 13.13 39.74 -13.13
C LYS A 764 11.78 39.08 -13.41
#